data_AF-A0A923UV83-F1
#
_entry.id   AF-A0A923UV83-F1
#
_cell.length_a   1.000
_cell.length_b   1.000
_cell.length_c   1.000
_cell.angle_alpha   90.00
_cell.angle_beta   90.00
_cell.angle_gamma   90.00
#
_symmetry.space_group_name_H-M   'P 1'
#
loop_
_entity.id
_entity.type
_entity.pdbx_description
1 polymer ?
#
loop_
_entity_poly.entity_id
_entity_poly.type
_entity_poly.pdbx_seq_one_letter_code
_entity_poly.pdbx_strand_id
1 'polypeptide(L)'
;MSKHRILKLKPLPLAAALLFTQWAGAQNITLQDNFTGTSATLNWATFNGACLTAGNGTGNIPACTGLPYYSGVALKGGQTGTLPDTAGNGALRFTNNTNNENGAVVSNFTFPSGNGLAVTFSTVTYGGTGADGISFFLMDGSKSPSLGALGGSLAYSCSNANPPYDGLVGAYLGLGMDEYGNFLNQGDNTSSGYGFQPGRIGMRGAGNTSWTWLNANYPSKYPSSLSASNMQAAVQKACQTGYVWDYSNDPESPKQTGTTLSNYAVIPNAFSVLPAATPLFIGSAAKRPNAAPITYQLRITQNGLLSLSYSYNGGTFQPVLSNQSILAANGPLPTTFRFGFAGSTGGANNIHEVTCFTAGPADLSSSSAGINTQQSGQVKTGTQVYLAYYHSNNWWGQLTSQDLVYNAATSTVTINPTANWDASCVLTGGACATTGASITAQTPTSRTMLTWNGTTGIPLRWANLTTAQRNALTAGDTAPVNSNRLGYLRGARTNEINNSGVGLYRARTSVLADIVDSSPLWVGPPALPYPDSWSDLLYPAAIMPESAVGYSTFVTANKTRQNVVYVGADDGLLHGFRAGAYDASNNFVNNSSYPNDGKEVLAYMPGASLQSIHSTTSNIDYSNAQYAHAFSVDGAPASGDLFYGGAWHTWLVGGLGPGGNAIYALDITNPANFSETNAASLVTGEWTPTSISCTNFTNCGNSL
;
A
#
# COMPACT_ATOMS: atom_id res chain seq x y z
N MET A 1 38.53 -36.16 -47.83
CA MET A 1 38.48 -37.63 -47.61
C MET A 1 38.14 -37.82 -46.13
N SER A 2 37.11 -38.51 -45.64
CA SER A 2 36.16 -39.47 -46.19
C SER A 2 34.80 -39.30 -45.48
N LYS A 3 33.77 -39.87 -46.10
CA LYS A 3 32.33 -39.75 -45.85
C LYS A 3 31.80 -40.65 -44.71
N HIS A 4 30.77 -40.12 -44.02
CA HIS A 4 29.49 -40.75 -43.65
C HIS A 4 29.47 -42.00 -42.75
N ARG A 5 28.64 -41.96 -41.69
CA ARG A 5 27.50 -42.88 -41.57
C ARG A 5 26.38 -42.34 -40.67
N ILE A 6 25.20 -42.28 -41.27
CA ILE A 6 23.89 -42.07 -40.67
C ILE A 6 23.43 -43.40 -40.07
N LEU A 7 22.89 -43.40 -38.85
CA LEU A 7 21.94 -44.42 -38.41
C LEU A 7 20.67 -43.73 -37.90
N LYS A 8 19.57 -43.96 -38.63
CA LYS A 8 18.19 -43.66 -38.20
C LYS A 8 17.69 -44.81 -37.34
N LEU A 9 17.02 -44.51 -36.23
CA LEU A 9 16.02 -45.39 -35.61
C LEU A 9 14.79 -44.54 -35.23
N LYS A 10 13.63 -45.08 -35.59
CA LYS A 10 12.29 -44.46 -35.56
C LYS A 10 11.73 -44.31 -34.12
N PRO A 11 10.71 -43.45 -33.92
CA PRO A 11 10.14 -43.13 -32.61
C PRO A 11 9.06 -44.14 -32.20
N LEU A 12 8.93 -44.38 -30.89
CA LEU A 12 7.68 -44.83 -30.27
C LEU A 12 7.49 -44.09 -28.93
N PRO A 13 6.26 -43.65 -28.59
CA PRO A 13 6.01 -42.70 -27.53
C PRO A 13 5.83 -43.41 -26.18
N LEU A 14 6.51 -42.92 -25.15
CA LEU A 14 6.08 -43.19 -23.77
C LEU A 14 5.55 -41.87 -23.20
N ALA A 15 4.22 -41.78 -23.20
CA ALA A 15 3.48 -40.78 -22.47
C ALA A 15 3.73 -40.96 -20.97
N ALA A 16 4.58 -40.12 -20.40
CA ALA A 16 4.54 -39.80 -18.98
C ALA A 16 4.17 -38.32 -18.90
N ALA A 17 2.86 -38.07 -18.81
CA ALA A 17 2.32 -36.77 -18.45
C ALA A 17 2.75 -36.46 -17.02
N LEU A 18 3.94 -35.88 -16.86
CA LEU A 18 4.27 -35.10 -15.68
C LEU A 18 3.40 -33.85 -15.73
N LEU A 19 2.32 -33.90 -14.96
CA LEU A 19 1.55 -32.74 -14.53
C LEU A 19 2.52 -31.80 -13.80
N PHE A 20 3.20 -30.94 -14.56
CA PHE A 20 3.68 -29.68 -14.03
C PHE A 20 2.42 -28.86 -13.77
N THR A 21 1.90 -28.95 -12.55
CA THR A 21 1.09 -27.88 -12.00
C THR A 21 2.00 -26.67 -11.96
N GLN A 22 1.85 -25.79 -12.95
CA GLN A 22 2.34 -24.43 -12.85
C GLN A 22 1.64 -23.84 -11.63
N TRP A 23 2.33 -23.81 -10.50
CA TRP A 23 2.03 -22.84 -9.47
C TRP A 23 2.32 -21.50 -10.12
N ALA A 24 1.29 -20.87 -10.66
CA ALA A 24 1.32 -19.46 -10.99
C ALA A 24 1.62 -18.75 -9.66
N GLY A 25 2.88 -18.38 -9.46
CA GLY A 25 3.26 -17.51 -8.36
C GLY A 25 2.42 -16.24 -8.48
N ALA A 26 1.63 -15.96 -7.45
CA ALA A 26 0.86 -14.73 -7.38
C ALA A 26 1.84 -13.56 -7.49
N GLN A 27 1.85 -12.87 -8.62
CA GLN A 27 2.58 -11.62 -8.76
C GLN A 27 1.92 -10.58 -7.86
N ASN A 28 2.72 -9.85 -7.08
CA ASN A 28 2.27 -8.67 -6.35
C ASN A 28 2.00 -7.54 -7.35
N ILE A 29 0.82 -7.55 -7.96
CA ILE A 29 0.41 -6.53 -8.93
C ILE A 29 -0.07 -5.31 -8.14
N THR A 30 0.75 -4.27 -8.08
CA THR A 30 0.29 -2.93 -7.68
C THR A 30 -0.01 -2.13 -8.95
N LEU A 31 -1.26 -1.67 -9.07
CA LEU A 31 -1.74 -0.83 -10.14
C LEU A 31 -1.83 0.61 -9.64
N GLN A 32 -1.44 1.57 -10.47
CA GLN A 32 -1.52 2.98 -10.13
C GLN A 32 -1.90 3.83 -11.34
N ASP A 33 -2.79 4.79 -11.12
CA ASP A 33 -3.08 5.87 -12.05
C ASP A 33 -3.40 7.15 -11.25
N ASN A 34 -2.53 8.15 -11.34
CA ASN A 34 -2.76 9.41 -10.62
C ASN A 34 -3.73 10.33 -11.37
N PHE A 35 -3.94 10.09 -12.67
CA PHE A 35 -4.73 10.91 -13.59
C PHE A 35 -4.28 12.39 -13.72
N THR A 36 -3.08 12.71 -13.24
CA THR A 36 -2.54 14.08 -13.27
C THR A 36 -1.79 14.43 -14.56
N GLY A 37 -1.41 13.41 -15.34
CA GLY A 37 -0.60 13.56 -16.55
C GLY A 37 -1.40 13.84 -17.82
N THR A 38 -0.69 13.86 -18.95
CA THR A 38 -1.26 14.05 -20.29
C THR A 38 -1.97 12.82 -20.84
N SER A 39 -1.71 11.64 -20.26
CA SER A 39 -2.34 10.36 -20.58
C SER A 39 -2.44 9.51 -19.32
N ALA A 40 -3.38 8.56 -19.30
CA ALA A 40 -3.55 7.58 -18.24
C ALA A 40 -2.46 6.50 -18.31
N THR A 41 -2.01 6.00 -17.15
CA THR A 41 -0.98 4.94 -17.10
C THR A 41 -1.58 3.57 -17.34
N LEU A 42 -2.83 3.35 -16.93
CA LEU A 42 -3.54 2.10 -17.09
C LEU A 42 -4.50 2.13 -18.28
N ASN A 43 -4.97 0.95 -18.73
CA ASN A 43 -5.88 0.85 -19.87
C ASN A 43 -7.35 0.97 -19.45
N TRP A 44 -7.98 2.10 -19.76
CA TRP A 44 -9.36 2.40 -19.41
C TRP A 44 -10.27 2.44 -20.65
N ALA A 45 -11.45 1.84 -20.56
CA ALA A 45 -12.57 2.11 -21.44
C ALA A 45 -13.29 3.36 -20.94
N THR A 46 -13.55 4.32 -21.82
CA THR A 46 -14.15 5.61 -21.46
C THR A 46 -15.55 5.76 -22.02
N PHE A 47 -16.41 6.41 -21.25
CA PHE A 47 -17.80 6.65 -21.60
C PHE A 47 -18.16 8.12 -21.40
N ASN A 48 -18.87 8.68 -22.38
CA ASN A 48 -19.48 10.00 -22.34
C ASN A 48 -18.47 11.11 -21.99
N GLY A 49 -18.72 11.89 -20.94
CA GLY A 49 -17.92 13.05 -20.53
C GLY A 49 -16.61 12.74 -19.81
N ALA A 50 -16.22 11.45 -19.66
CA ALA A 50 -14.98 11.09 -18.99
C ALA A 50 -13.75 11.56 -19.78
N CYS A 51 -12.88 12.33 -19.12
CA CYS A 51 -11.70 12.90 -19.75
C CYS A 51 -10.58 13.27 -18.77
N LEU A 52 -9.36 13.41 -19.26
CA LEU A 52 -8.25 13.96 -18.48
C LEU A 52 -8.20 15.48 -18.64
N THR A 53 -8.16 16.19 -17.51
CA THR A 53 -8.14 17.66 -17.52
C THR A 53 -6.81 18.21 -18.02
N ALA A 54 -5.71 17.49 -17.82
CA ALA A 54 -4.39 17.77 -18.40
C ALA A 54 -4.13 16.97 -19.69
N GLY A 55 -5.14 16.24 -20.18
CA GLY A 55 -5.01 15.41 -21.37
C GLY A 55 -4.65 16.22 -22.61
N ASN A 56 -3.81 15.65 -23.47
CA ASN A 56 -3.44 16.24 -24.76
C ASN A 56 -3.97 15.44 -25.96
N GLY A 57 -4.88 14.49 -25.71
CA GLY A 57 -5.45 13.60 -26.72
C GLY A 57 -4.61 12.35 -27.00
N THR A 58 -3.53 12.13 -26.25
CA THR A 58 -2.75 10.90 -26.29
C THR A 58 -3.23 9.92 -25.21
N GLY A 59 -3.20 8.61 -25.50
CA GLY A 59 -3.63 7.57 -24.57
C GLY A 59 -5.08 7.11 -24.74
N ASN A 60 -5.58 6.36 -23.76
CA ASN A 60 -6.91 5.71 -23.82
C ASN A 60 -8.04 6.54 -23.17
N ILE A 61 -7.73 7.49 -22.28
CA ILE A 61 -8.70 8.49 -21.79
C ILE A 61 -8.53 9.77 -22.62
N PRO A 62 -9.60 10.29 -23.24
CA PRO A 62 -9.49 11.49 -24.08
C PRO A 62 -9.21 12.74 -23.25
N ALA A 63 -8.66 13.78 -23.88
CA ALA A 63 -8.54 15.10 -23.28
C ALA A 63 -9.91 15.76 -23.09
N CYS A 64 -10.09 16.53 -22.02
CA CYS A 64 -11.34 17.27 -21.84
C CYS A 64 -11.50 18.36 -22.90
N THR A 65 -10.42 19.09 -23.19
CA THR A 65 -10.41 20.09 -24.26
C THR A 65 -10.53 19.40 -25.62
N GLY A 66 -11.57 19.77 -26.36
CA GLY A 66 -11.85 19.18 -27.68
C GLY A 66 -12.66 17.88 -27.63
N LEU A 67 -13.07 17.40 -26.45
CA LEU A 67 -14.00 16.27 -26.35
C LEU A 67 -15.36 16.66 -26.95
N PRO A 68 -15.89 15.94 -27.95
CA PRO A 68 -17.17 16.28 -28.58
C PRO A 68 -18.34 16.37 -27.59
N TYR A 69 -18.28 15.61 -26.49
CA TYR A 69 -19.29 15.64 -25.42
C TYR A 69 -19.47 17.03 -24.80
N TYR A 70 -18.40 17.83 -24.66
CA TYR A 70 -18.45 19.18 -24.12
C TYR A 70 -18.47 20.28 -25.20
N SER A 71 -18.81 19.93 -26.44
CA SER A 71 -18.86 20.89 -27.55
C SER A 71 -19.82 22.04 -27.24
N GLY A 72 -19.35 23.28 -27.44
CA GLY A 72 -20.14 24.49 -27.19
C GLY A 72 -20.29 24.87 -25.71
N VAL A 73 -19.68 24.12 -24.78
CA VAL A 73 -19.70 24.42 -23.35
C VAL A 73 -18.33 24.91 -22.88
N ALA A 74 -18.31 25.99 -22.09
CA ALA A 74 -17.08 26.45 -21.46
C ALA A 74 -16.66 25.47 -20.35
N LEU A 75 -15.45 24.91 -20.47
CA LEU A 75 -14.88 24.01 -19.47
C LEU A 75 -14.35 24.81 -18.27
N LYS A 76 -15.06 24.73 -17.15
CA LYS A 76 -14.76 25.48 -15.92
C LYS A 76 -13.97 24.61 -14.93
N GLY A 77 -13.33 25.23 -13.94
CA GLY A 77 -12.64 24.50 -12.88
C GLY A 77 -11.21 24.11 -13.24
N GLY A 78 -10.83 22.86 -12.98
CA GLY A 78 -9.44 22.44 -13.00
C GLY A 78 -8.60 23.15 -11.94
N GLN A 79 -7.30 23.16 -12.14
CA GLN A 79 -6.30 23.78 -11.28
C GLN A 79 -6.43 25.31 -11.27
N THR A 80 -6.68 25.92 -12.43
CA THR A 80 -6.59 27.38 -12.62
C THR A 80 -7.93 28.09 -12.74
N GLY A 81 -9.03 27.34 -12.88
CA GLY A 81 -10.40 27.86 -13.11
C GLY A 81 -10.92 27.61 -14.53
N THR A 82 -10.04 27.20 -15.44
CA THR A 82 -10.34 26.82 -16.83
C THR A 82 -9.48 25.63 -17.26
N LEU A 83 -9.96 24.83 -18.22
CA LEU A 83 -9.19 23.75 -18.82
C LEU A 83 -8.52 24.17 -20.14
N PRO A 84 -7.40 23.53 -20.55
CA PRO A 84 -6.75 22.37 -19.93
C PRO A 84 -5.87 22.72 -18.72
N ASP A 85 -5.70 21.75 -17.83
CA ASP A 85 -4.70 21.81 -16.76
C ASP A 85 -3.29 21.54 -17.32
N THR A 86 -2.26 22.08 -16.67
CA THR A 86 -0.88 21.68 -16.95
C THR A 86 -0.64 20.25 -16.47
N ALA A 87 0.10 19.45 -17.25
CA ALA A 87 0.54 18.12 -16.84
C ALA A 87 1.18 18.11 -15.45
N GLY A 88 0.83 17.14 -14.62
CA GLY A 88 1.17 17.08 -13.20
C GLY A 88 0.13 17.71 -12.28
N ASN A 89 -0.75 18.57 -12.81
CA ASN A 89 -1.87 19.18 -12.09
C ASN A 89 -3.25 18.72 -12.63
N GLY A 90 -3.29 17.67 -13.46
CA GLY A 90 -4.54 17.14 -14.01
C GLY A 90 -5.37 16.33 -13.02
N ALA A 91 -6.53 15.90 -13.46
CA ALA A 91 -7.36 14.88 -12.82
C ALA A 91 -8.17 14.13 -13.91
N LEU A 92 -8.75 12.99 -13.53
CA LEU A 92 -9.82 12.37 -14.28
C LEU A 92 -11.13 13.10 -13.96
N ARG A 93 -11.80 13.64 -14.96
CA ARG A 93 -13.05 14.39 -14.84
C ARG A 93 -14.20 13.64 -15.48
N PHE A 94 -15.39 13.72 -14.87
CA PHE A 94 -16.62 13.11 -15.39
C PHE A 94 -17.68 14.10 -15.86
N THR A 95 -17.76 15.29 -15.25
CA THR A 95 -18.78 16.30 -15.55
C THR A 95 -18.21 17.72 -15.49
N ASN A 96 -18.87 18.66 -16.16
CA ASN A 96 -18.50 20.06 -16.28
C ASN A 96 -19.61 20.99 -15.75
N ASN A 97 -19.84 20.99 -14.42
CA ASN A 97 -20.74 21.92 -13.72
C ASN A 97 -22.03 22.31 -14.47
N THR A 98 -22.59 21.36 -15.22
CA THR A 98 -23.79 21.56 -16.02
C THR A 98 -24.74 20.41 -15.70
N ASN A 99 -26.02 20.66 -15.87
CA ASN A 99 -27.07 19.68 -15.61
C ASN A 99 -27.05 18.54 -16.64
N ASN A 100 -27.50 17.36 -16.21
CA ASN A 100 -27.68 16.17 -17.05
C ASN A 100 -26.41 15.69 -17.77
N GLU A 101 -25.26 15.86 -17.14
CA GLU A 101 -23.97 15.36 -17.59
C GLU A 101 -23.63 14.05 -16.93
N ASN A 102 -22.77 13.27 -17.57
CA ASN A 102 -22.20 12.08 -17.00
C ASN A 102 -20.91 11.68 -17.72
N GLY A 103 -20.08 10.94 -17.01
CA GLY A 103 -18.87 10.35 -17.56
C GLY A 103 -18.46 9.16 -16.70
N ALA A 104 -17.82 8.18 -17.32
CA ALA A 104 -17.26 7.05 -16.58
C ALA A 104 -16.01 6.48 -17.25
N VAL A 105 -15.20 5.80 -16.44
CA VAL A 105 -14.15 4.91 -16.92
C VAL A 105 -14.31 3.54 -16.28
N VAL A 106 -14.00 2.49 -17.04
CA VAL A 106 -13.96 1.11 -16.53
C VAL A 106 -12.69 0.45 -17.05
N SER A 107 -11.96 -0.25 -16.19
CA SER A 107 -10.70 -0.86 -16.56
C SER A 107 -10.89 -1.87 -17.68
N ASN A 108 -10.10 -1.74 -18.75
CA ASN A 108 -10.03 -2.73 -19.81
C ASN A 108 -9.11 -3.90 -19.45
N PHE A 109 -8.42 -3.81 -18.31
CA PHE A 109 -7.67 -4.88 -17.64
C PHE A 109 -8.43 -5.41 -16.42
N THR A 110 -7.92 -6.50 -15.84
CA THR A 110 -8.48 -7.15 -14.65
C THR A 110 -7.43 -7.29 -13.54
N PHE A 111 -7.86 -7.32 -12.29
CA PHE A 111 -7.03 -7.52 -11.10
C PHE A 111 -7.36 -8.84 -10.41
N PRO A 112 -6.38 -9.72 -10.09
CA PRO A 112 -6.63 -10.99 -9.41
C PRO A 112 -7.02 -10.78 -7.95
N SER A 113 -8.16 -11.33 -7.53
CA SER A 113 -8.69 -11.13 -6.17
C SER A 113 -8.17 -12.14 -5.14
N GLY A 114 -7.32 -13.09 -5.55
CA GLY A 114 -6.89 -14.24 -4.72
C GLY A 114 -6.21 -13.85 -3.40
N ASN A 115 -5.49 -12.73 -3.37
CA ASN A 115 -4.83 -12.19 -2.17
C ASN A 115 -5.65 -11.06 -1.51
N GLY A 116 -6.95 -10.97 -1.85
CA GLY A 116 -7.77 -9.82 -1.55
C GLY A 116 -7.38 -8.58 -2.38
N LEU A 117 -7.93 -7.44 -2.00
CA LEU A 117 -7.79 -6.16 -2.69
C LEU A 117 -7.71 -5.02 -1.68
N ALA A 118 -6.72 -4.14 -1.82
CA ALA A 118 -6.64 -2.84 -1.17
C ALA A 118 -6.66 -1.75 -2.25
N VAL A 119 -7.51 -0.74 -2.10
CA VAL A 119 -7.69 0.36 -3.04
C VAL A 119 -7.60 1.68 -2.29
N THR A 120 -6.87 2.64 -2.86
CA THR A 120 -6.89 4.04 -2.43
C THR A 120 -7.16 4.95 -3.63
N PHE A 121 -7.99 5.97 -3.45
CA PHE A 121 -8.19 7.05 -4.43
C PHE A 121 -8.71 8.31 -3.74
N SER A 122 -8.63 9.45 -4.42
CA SER A 122 -9.18 10.71 -3.93
C SER A 122 -10.23 11.25 -4.89
N THR A 123 -11.30 11.82 -4.35
CA THR A 123 -12.29 12.59 -5.10
C THR A 123 -12.14 14.07 -4.79
N VAL A 124 -12.47 14.92 -5.75
CA VAL A 124 -12.64 16.36 -5.53
C VAL A 124 -13.90 16.80 -6.27
N THR A 125 -14.90 17.30 -5.53
CA THR A 125 -16.14 17.81 -6.12
C THR A 125 -16.39 19.26 -5.76
N TYR A 126 -16.76 20.09 -6.75
CA TYR A 126 -16.88 21.54 -6.55
C TYR A 126 -17.66 22.29 -7.64
N GLY A 127 -17.96 23.56 -7.37
CA GLY A 127 -18.36 24.57 -8.35
C GLY A 127 -19.85 24.69 -8.65
N GLY A 128 -20.68 23.75 -8.18
CA GLY A 128 -22.12 23.71 -8.47
C GLY A 128 -23.00 23.64 -7.23
N THR A 129 -24.14 22.97 -7.37
CA THR A 129 -25.27 22.96 -6.41
C THR A 129 -25.55 21.62 -5.76
N GLY A 130 -24.81 20.55 -6.09
CA GLY A 130 -24.84 19.30 -5.29
C GLY A 130 -25.55 18.11 -5.93
N ALA A 131 -25.29 17.81 -7.19
CA ALA A 131 -25.75 16.54 -7.76
C ALA A 131 -24.86 15.99 -8.88
N ASP A 132 -24.94 14.69 -9.14
CA ASP A 132 -25.50 13.63 -8.26
C ASP A 132 -24.40 13.08 -7.36
N GLY A 133 -23.18 12.96 -7.90
CA GLY A 133 -22.01 12.50 -7.16
C GLY A 133 -21.09 11.64 -8.01
N ILE A 134 -20.23 10.88 -7.32
CA ILE A 134 -19.26 9.94 -7.91
C ILE A 134 -19.57 8.53 -7.43
N SER A 135 -19.29 7.52 -8.25
CA SER A 135 -19.14 6.14 -7.78
C SER A 135 -17.74 5.60 -8.07
N PHE A 136 -17.28 4.72 -7.17
CA PHE A 136 -16.25 3.73 -7.43
C PHE A 136 -16.89 2.35 -7.39
N PHE A 137 -16.55 1.45 -8.30
CA PHE A 137 -17.13 0.13 -8.30
C PHE A 137 -16.19 -1.00 -8.74
N LEU A 138 -16.48 -2.18 -8.23
CA LEU A 138 -15.89 -3.45 -8.60
C LEU A 138 -16.90 -4.26 -9.41
N MET A 139 -16.42 -4.77 -10.53
CA MET A 139 -17.17 -5.60 -11.46
C MET A 139 -16.43 -6.93 -11.66
N ASP A 140 -17.17 -8.02 -11.87
CA ASP A 140 -16.62 -9.30 -12.28
C ASP A 140 -15.77 -9.13 -13.56
N GLY A 141 -14.47 -9.43 -13.45
CA GLY A 141 -13.52 -9.24 -14.53
C GLY A 141 -13.77 -10.10 -15.76
N SER A 142 -14.58 -11.16 -15.64
CA SER A 142 -15.02 -11.98 -16.78
C SER A 142 -15.98 -11.25 -17.73
N LYS A 143 -16.61 -10.17 -17.26
CA LYS A 143 -17.55 -9.37 -18.04
C LYS A 143 -16.84 -8.24 -18.79
N SER A 144 -17.38 -7.84 -19.94
CA SER A 144 -16.88 -6.69 -20.69
C SER A 144 -17.19 -5.38 -19.95
N PRO A 145 -16.33 -4.35 -20.03
CA PRO A 145 -16.61 -3.04 -19.46
C PRO A 145 -18.01 -2.51 -19.84
N SER A 146 -18.82 -2.19 -18.85
CA SER A 146 -20.17 -1.65 -19.02
C SER A 146 -20.53 -0.73 -17.85
N LEU A 147 -21.69 -0.08 -17.92
CA LEU A 147 -22.20 0.83 -16.90
C LEU A 147 -23.61 0.44 -16.47
N GLY A 148 -24.00 0.84 -15.26
CA GLY A 148 -25.39 0.93 -14.83
C GLY A 148 -26.03 2.27 -15.17
N ALA A 149 -27.19 2.52 -14.57
CA ALA A 149 -28.00 3.69 -14.84
C ALA A 149 -27.33 4.95 -14.29
N LEU A 150 -27.53 6.06 -14.98
CA LEU A 150 -26.93 7.36 -14.65
C LEU A 150 -27.79 8.12 -13.62
N GLY A 151 -27.36 9.34 -13.28
CA GLY A 151 -28.03 10.16 -12.27
C GLY A 151 -27.91 9.54 -10.88
N GLY A 152 -29.02 9.39 -10.17
CA GLY A 152 -29.05 8.84 -8.80
C GLY A 152 -28.47 7.42 -8.66
N SER A 153 -28.39 6.63 -9.74
CA SER A 153 -27.77 5.30 -9.74
C SER A 153 -26.23 5.31 -9.85
N LEU A 154 -25.65 6.49 -10.14
CA LEU A 154 -24.20 6.75 -10.28
C LEU A 154 -23.47 5.70 -11.13
N ALA A 155 -24.08 5.30 -12.25
CA ALA A 155 -23.57 4.29 -13.18
C ALA A 155 -23.29 2.91 -12.58
N TYR A 156 -23.84 2.59 -11.40
CA TYR A 156 -23.65 1.30 -10.75
C TYR A 156 -24.93 0.46 -10.76
N SER A 157 -26.01 0.94 -10.14
CA SER A 157 -27.26 0.18 -10.07
C SER A 157 -28.12 0.35 -11.31
N CYS A 158 -29.17 -0.46 -11.43
CA CYS A 158 -30.31 -0.14 -12.26
C CYS A 158 -31.10 1.03 -11.64
N SER A 159 -31.94 1.69 -12.44
CA SER A 159 -32.88 2.70 -11.94
C SER A 159 -34.32 2.23 -12.14
N ASN A 160 -35.20 2.56 -11.19
CA ASN A 160 -36.63 2.32 -11.30
C ASN A 160 -37.41 3.60 -11.66
N ALA A 161 -36.72 4.75 -11.71
CA ALA A 161 -37.31 6.05 -11.99
C ALA A 161 -36.79 6.68 -13.29
N ASN A 162 -35.51 6.49 -13.62
CA ASN A 162 -34.83 7.21 -14.70
C ASN A 162 -34.36 6.27 -15.83
N PRO A 163 -34.79 6.48 -17.09
CA PRO A 163 -34.30 5.67 -18.21
C PRO A 163 -32.78 5.88 -18.43
N PRO A 164 -32.06 4.88 -18.95
CA PRO A 164 -32.56 3.65 -19.59
C PRO A 164 -32.89 2.49 -18.63
N TYR A 165 -32.84 2.71 -17.31
CA TYR A 165 -33.12 1.70 -16.26
C TYR A 165 -32.11 0.55 -16.15
N ASP A 166 -31.31 0.27 -17.19
CA ASP A 166 -30.28 -0.76 -17.18
C ASP A 166 -29.25 -0.55 -16.06
N GLY A 167 -28.99 -1.61 -15.28
CA GLY A 167 -27.93 -1.64 -14.28
C GLY A 167 -26.65 -2.32 -14.78
N LEU A 168 -25.58 -2.17 -13.99
CA LEU A 168 -24.29 -2.76 -14.29
C LEU A 168 -24.33 -4.30 -14.22
N VAL A 169 -24.14 -4.95 -15.36
CA VAL A 169 -23.99 -6.41 -15.41
C VAL A 169 -22.67 -6.83 -14.78
N GLY A 170 -22.68 -7.84 -13.91
CA GLY A 170 -21.49 -8.30 -13.19
C GLY A 170 -21.06 -7.38 -12.06
N ALA A 171 -21.94 -6.51 -11.57
CA ALA A 171 -21.65 -5.68 -10.41
C ALA A 171 -21.38 -6.55 -9.18
N TYR A 172 -20.33 -6.22 -8.43
CA TYR A 172 -19.98 -6.90 -7.19
C TYR A 172 -20.05 -5.97 -5.98
N LEU A 173 -19.44 -4.79 -6.08
CA LEU A 173 -19.43 -3.81 -5.01
C LEU A 173 -19.43 -2.39 -5.59
N GLY A 174 -20.33 -1.53 -5.14
CA GLY A 174 -20.40 -0.13 -5.56
C GLY A 174 -20.36 0.79 -4.35
N LEU A 175 -19.43 1.73 -4.35
CA LEU A 175 -19.28 2.81 -3.39
C LEU A 175 -19.77 4.11 -4.06
N GLY A 176 -20.88 4.67 -3.57
CA GLY A 176 -21.40 5.96 -4.01
C GLY A 176 -21.01 7.06 -3.04
N MET A 177 -20.50 8.17 -3.57
CA MET A 177 -20.26 9.43 -2.90
C MET A 177 -21.34 10.38 -3.39
N ASP A 178 -22.48 10.32 -2.71
CA ASP A 178 -23.79 10.76 -3.19
C ASP A 178 -24.16 12.12 -2.58
N GLU A 179 -24.09 13.13 -3.42
CA GLU A 179 -24.25 14.54 -3.03
C GLU A 179 -25.72 14.91 -2.98
N TYR A 180 -26.52 14.35 -3.91
CA TYR A 180 -27.94 14.63 -4.02
C TYR A 180 -28.79 13.74 -3.11
N GLY A 181 -28.43 12.46 -2.98
CA GLY A 181 -29.01 11.55 -1.99
C GLY A 181 -29.76 10.35 -2.55
N ASN A 182 -29.67 10.07 -3.85
CA ASN A 182 -30.43 9.01 -4.49
C ASN A 182 -29.72 7.66 -4.54
N PHE A 183 -28.39 7.58 -4.35
CA PHE A 183 -27.64 6.34 -4.50
C PHE A 183 -28.20 5.20 -3.67
N LEU A 184 -28.45 5.40 -2.37
CA LEU A 184 -29.12 4.41 -1.51
C LEU A 184 -30.65 4.63 -1.37
N ASN A 185 -31.27 5.40 -2.27
CA ASN A 185 -32.71 5.62 -2.27
C ASN A 185 -33.44 4.52 -3.06
N GLN A 186 -34.27 3.73 -2.37
CA GLN A 186 -35.09 2.70 -3.03
C GLN A 186 -36.19 3.28 -3.92
N GLY A 187 -36.56 4.56 -3.72
CA GLY A 187 -37.56 5.24 -4.53
C GLY A 187 -37.08 5.69 -5.91
N ASP A 188 -35.76 5.65 -6.17
CA ASP A 188 -35.15 6.13 -7.43
C ASP A 188 -34.34 5.02 -8.14
N ASN A 189 -33.75 4.12 -7.37
CA ASN A 189 -32.82 3.11 -7.87
C ASN A 189 -33.42 1.71 -7.84
N THR A 190 -33.24 0.98 -6.75
CA THR A 190 -33.51 -0.47 -6.70
C THR A 190 -34.56 -0.83 -5.65
N SER A 191 -34.89 -2.11 -5.55
CA SER A 191 -35.83 -2.66 -4.56
C SER A 191 -35.37 -2.56 -3.09
N SER A 192 -34.21 -1.94 -2.81
CA SER A 192 -33.69 -1.77 -1.45
C SER A 192 -32.93 -0.46 -1.27
N GLY A 193 -32.96 0.07 -0.05
CA GLY A 193 -32.34 1.35 0.26
C GLY A 193 -32.68 1.88 1.65
N TYR A 194 -32.01 2.97 2.01
CA TYR A 194 -32.24 3.74 3.24
C TYR A 194 -32.98 5.06 2.97
N GLY A 195 -33.52 5.22 1.77
CA GLY A 195 -34.24 6.43 1.34
C GLY A 195 -33.31 7.57 0.91
N PHE A 196 -33.95 8.68 0.53
CA PHE A 196 -33.31 9.91 0.09
C PHE A 196 -32.49 10.56 1.22
N GLN A 197 -31.20 10.79 1.00
CA GLN A 197 -30.31 11.44 1.98
C GLN A 197 -29.09 12.07 1.29
N PRO A 198 -29.07 13.40 1.11
CA PRO A 198 -27.92 14.13 0.57
C PRO A 198 -26.65 13.95 1.43
N GLY A 199 -25.49 14.12 0.79
CA GLY A 199 -24.18 14.15 1.48
C GLY A 199 -23.74 12.81 2.07
N ARG A 200 -24.08 11.70 1.42
CA ARG A 200 -23.87 10.34 1.96
C ARG A 200 -22.85 9.56 1.15
N ILE A 201 -21.85 9.00 1.85
CA ILE A 201 -21.06 7.89 1.31
C ILE A 201 -21.84 6.61 1.61
N GLY A 202 -22.04 5.74 0.62
CA GLY A 202 -22.87 4.54 0.80
C GLY A 202 -22.52 3.41 -0.14
N MET A 203 -22.79 2.17 0.28
CA MET A 203 -22.41 0.98 -0.50
C MET A 203 -23.59 0.10 -0.94
N ARG A 204 -23.47 -0.42 -2.16
CA ARG A 204 -24.35 -1.43 -2.76
C ARG A 204 -23.57 -2.68 -3.14
N GLY A 205 -24.21 -3.82 -3.01
CA GLY A 205 -23.69 -5.14 -3.33
C GLY A 205 -23.96 -5.56 -4.78
N ALA A 206 -23.96 -6.86 -5.01
CA ALA A 206 -23.96 -7.44 -6.35
C ALA A 206 -25.28 -7.23 -7.13
N GLY A 207 -25.18 -7.15 -8.45
CA GLY A 207 -26.35 -7.00 -9.31
C GLY A 207 -26.11 -7.30 -10.78
N ASN A 208 -27.20 -7.62 -11.49
CA ASN A 208 -27.20 -7.91 -12.92
C ASN A 208 -28.45 -7.43 -13.68
N THR A 209 -29.27 -6.57 -13.06
CA THR A 209 -30.57 -6.17 -13.63
C THR A 209 -30.37 -5.26 -14.84
N SER A 210 -30.34 -5.82 -16.05
CA SER A 210 -30.32 -5.13 -17.34
C SER A 210 -31.12 -5.93 -18.37
N TRP A 211 -31.52 -5.31 -19.49
CA TRP A 211 -32.24 -6.00 -20.56
C TRP A 211 -31.41 -7.15 -21.12
N THR A 212 -30.14 -6.89 -21.43
CA THR A 212 -29.23 -7.89 -22.01
C THR A 212 -29.07 -9.11 -21.11
N TRP A 213 -29.02 -8.91 -19.79
CA TRP A 213 -28.91 -10.01 -18.84
C TRP A 213 -30.24 -10.73 -18.63
N LEU A 214 -31.36 -10.01 -18.49
CA LEU A 214 -32.70 -10.60 -18.30
C LEU A 214 -33.13 -11.43 -19.52
N ASN A 215 -32.93 -10.91 -20.73
CA ASN A 215 -33.21 -11.63 -21.97
C ASN A 215 -32.33 -12.89 -22.12
N ALA A 216 -31.04 -12.81 -21.78
CA ALA A 216 -30.14 -13.95 -21.89
C ALA A 216 -30.42 -15.06 -20.87
N ASN A 217 -30.79 -14.72 -19.64
CA ASN A 217 -30.97 -15.69 -18.55
C ASN A 217 -32.42 -16.18 -18.42
N TYR A 218 -33.38 -15.39 -18.87
CA TYR A 218 -34.81 -15.71 -18.81
C TYR A 218 -35.50 -15.45 -20.16
N PRO A 219 -35.02 -16.03 -21.28
CA PRO A 219 -35.50 -15.70 -22.63
C PRO A 219 -36.99 -16.02 -22.85
N SER A 220 -37.53 -17.00 -22.13
CA SER A 220 -38.96 -17.32 -22.17
C SER A 220 -39.85 -16.31 -21.42
N LYS A 221 -39.26 -15.44 -20.60
CA LYS A 221 -39.96 -14.41 -19.81
C LYS A 221 -39.71 -13.01 -20.37
N TYR A 222 -38.54 -12.80 -20.97
CA TYR A 222 -38.14 -11.58 -21.64
C TYR A 222 -37.79 -11.88 -23.10
N PRO A 223 -38.76 -12.16 -23.98
CA PRO A 223 -38.49 -12.55 -25.36
C PRO A 223 -37.90 -11.38 -26.17
N SER A 224 -37.02 -11.69 -27.12
CA SER A 224 -36.40 -10.67 -28.00
C SER A 224 -37.40 -9.97 -28.95
N SER A 225 -38.64 -10.47 -29.03
CA SER A 225 -39.73 -9.90 -29.81
C SER A 225 -40.43 -8.71 -29.12
N LEU A 226 -40.10 -8.39 -27.86
CA LEU A 226 -40.66 -7.22 -27.20
C LEU A 226 -40.28 -5.92 -27.92
N SER A 227 -41.19 -4.94 -27.90
CA SER A 227 -40.87 -3.58 -28.35
C SER A 227 -39.83 -2.94 -27.42
N ALA A 228 -39.07 -1.96 -27.91
CA ALA A 228 -38.08 -1.25 -27.10
C ALA A 228 -38.68 -0.61 -25.83
N SER A 229 -39.93 -0.12 -25.90
CA SER A 229 -40.64 0.41 -24.72
C SER A 229 -40.90 -0.68 -23.68
N ASN A 230 -41.30 -1.87 -24.13
CA ASN A 230 -41.61 -2.98 -23.24
C ASN A 230 -40.34 -3.60 -22.67
N MET A 231 -39.23 -3.57 -23.42
CA MET A 231 -37.90 -3.92 -22.91
C MET A 231 -37.51 -3.00 -21.75
N GLN A 232 -37.63 -1.67 -21.91
CA GLN A 232 -37.33 -0.71 -20.85
C GLN A 232 -38.25 -0.88 -19.64
N ALA A 233 -39.56 -1.01 -19.86
CA ALA A 233 -40.52 -1.25 -18.79
C ALA A 233 -40.22 -2.55 -18.01
N ALA A 234 -39.76 -3.59 -18.71
CA ALA A 234 -39.39 -4.87 -18.11
C ALA A 234 -38.16 -4.77 -17.20
N VAL A 235 -37.14 -4.02 -17.62
CA VAL A 235 -35.96 -3.72 -16.77
C VAL A 235 -36.37 -2.87 -15.57
N GLN A 236 -37.13 -1.81 -15.79
CA GLN A 236 -37.61 -0.91 -14.73
C GLN A 236 -38.40 -1.69 -13.67
N LYS A 237 -39.32 -2.57 -14.08
CA LYS A 237 -40.15 -3.37 -13.18
C LYS A 237 -39.31 -4.39 -12.40
N ALA A 238 -38.37 -5.05 -13.07
CA ALA A 238 -37.43 -5.96 -12.41
C ALA A 238 -36.55 -5.22 -11.40
N CYS A 239 -36.07 -4.03 -11.74
CA CYS A 239 -35.26 -3.18 -10.86
C CYS A 239 -36.04 -2.68 -9.65
N GLN A 240 -37.29 -2.27 -9.84
CA GLN A 240 -38.17 -1.80 -8.78
C GLN A 240 -38.47 -2.89 -7.74
N THR A 241 -38.62 -4.14 -8.20
CA THR A 241 -39.15 -5.23 -7.36
C THR A 241 -38.07 -6.19 -6.88
N GLY A 242 -36.95 -6.31 -7.60
CA GLY A 242 -35.93 -7.33 -7.36
C GLY A 242 -36.38 -8.74 -7.77
N TYR A 243 -37.38 -8.86 -8.66
CA TYR A 243 -37.90 -10.13 -9.15
C TYR A 243 -37.91 -10.21 -10.67
N VAL A 244 -37.89 -11.44 -11.18
CA VAL A 244 -38.18 -11.74 -12.57
C VAL A 244 -39.69 -11.63 -12.84
N TRP A 245 -40.04 -10.96 -13.95
CA TRP A 245 -41.39 -10.78 -14.45
C TRP A 245 -41.57 -11.45 -15.81
N ASP A 246 -42.77 -12.00 -16.04
CA ASP A 246 -43.16 -12.65 -17.28
C ASP A 246 -43.85 -11.64 -18.21
N TYR A 247 -43.12 -11.22 -19.25
CA TYR A 247 -43.59 -10.35 -20.33
C TYR A 247 -43.95 -11.13 -21.61
N SER A 248 -43.92 -12.46 -21.59
CA SER A 248 -44.07 -13.28 -22.81
C SER A 248 -45.50 -13.36 -23.36
N ASN A 249 -46.50 -13.19 -22.50
CA ASN A 249 -47.91 -13.35 -22.87
C ASN A 249 -48.64 -12.02 -23.07
N ASP A 250 -48.60 -11.16 -22.05
CA ASP A 250 -49.24 -9.85 -22.05
C ASP A 250 -48.24 -8.82 -21.50
N PRO A 251 -47.48 -8.15 -22.38
CA PRO A 251 -46.49 -7.15 -21.97
C PRO A 251 -47.08 -5.94 -21.22
N GLU A 252 -48.38 -5.67 -21.39
CA GLU A 252 -49.06 -4.54 -20.73
C GLU A 252 -49.54 -4.93 -19.32
N SER A 253 -49.64 -6.22 -19.02
CA SER A 253 -49.99 -6.77 -17.70
C SER A 253 -49.08 -7.95 -17.31
N PRO A 254 -47.76 -7.70 -17.13
CA PRO A 254 -46.77 -8.73 -16.84
C PRO A 254 -46.99 -9.33 -15.45
N LYS A 255 -46.55 -10.58 -15.24
CA LYS A 255 -46.74 -11.31 -13.97
C LYS A 255 -45.41 -11.58 -13.26
N GLN A 256 -45.33 -11.30 -11.96
CA GLN A 256 -44.15 -11.68 -11.16
C GLN A 256 -44.02 -13.20 -11.08
N THR A 257 -42.81 -13.74 -11.22
CA THR A 257 -42.57 -15.20 -11.24
C THR A 257 -42.13 -15.79 -9.89
N GLY A 258 -41.95 -14.96 -8.87
CA GLY A 258 -41.40 -15.35 -7.56
C GLY A 258 -39.88 -15.60 -7.55
N THR A 259 -39.21 -15.58 -8.71
CA THR A 259 -37.75 -15.72 -8.80
C THR A 259 -37.07 -14.40 -8.46
N THR A 260 -36.21 -14.40 -7.45
CA THR A 260 -35.45 -13.22 -7.00
C THR A 260 -34.25 -12.92 -7.89
N LEU A 261 -33.88 -11.64 -7.98
CA LEU A 261 -32.71 -11.14 -8.70
C LEU A 261 -31.66 -10.59 -7.73
N SER A 262 -30.38 -10.77 -8.05
CA SER A 262 -29.33 -9.91 -7.50
C SER A 262 -29.55 -8.50 -8.02
N ASN A 263 -30.03 -7.61 -7.15
CA ASN A 263 -30.55 -6.30 -7.53
C ASN A 263 -29.86 -5.15 -6.79
N TYR A 264 -28.52 -5.20 -6.71
CA TYR A 264 -27.67 -4.16 -6.12
C TYR A 264 -28.13 -3.79 -4.70
N ALA A 265 -28.37 -4.82 -3.90
CA ALA A 265 -28.87 -4.66 -2.54
C ALA A 265 -27.93 -3.77 -1.72
N VAL A 266 -28.45 -2.90 -0.87
CA VAL A 266 -27.57 -2.12 0.02
C VAL A 266 -26.77 -3.03 0.93
N ILE A 267 -25.48 -2.73 1.14
CA ILE A 267 -24.70 -3.44 2.14
C ILE A 267 -25.14 -2.92 3.51
N PRO A 268 -25.60 -3.80 4.42
CA PRO A 268 -26.12 -3.38 5.70
C PRO A 268 -25.16 -2.46 6.45
N ASN A 269 -25.63 -1.29 6.87
CA ASN A 269 -24.89 -0.28 7.66
C ASN A 269 -23.60 0.26 6.99
N ALA A 270 -23.37 -0.01 5.70
CA ALA A 270 -22.18 0.44 4.99
C ALA A 270 -22.38 1.86 4.42
N PHE A 271 -22.63 2.84 5.28
CA PHE A 271 -22.78 4.23 4.89
C PHE A 271 -22.31 5.20 5.98
N SER A 272 -21.94 6.42 5.58
CA SER A 272 -21.66 7.55 6.46
C SER A 272 -22.29 8.81 5.86
N VAL A 273 -22.98 9.59 6.70
CA VAL A 273 -23.53 10.90 6.30
C VAL A 273 -22.55 11.97 6.75
N LEU A 274 -22.04 12.74 5.81
CA LEU A 274 -21.01 13.73 6.10
C LEU A 274 -21.62 14.96 6.78
N PRO A 275 -21.00 15.47 7.87
CA PRO A 275 -21.44 16.70 8.51
C PRO A 275 -21.35 17.90 7.56
N ALA A 276 -22.22 18.90 7.76
CA ALA A 276 -22.21 20.14 6.97
C ALA A 276 -20.87 20.91 7.03
N ALA A 277 -20.07 20.72 8.09
CA ALA A 277 -18.74 21.32 8.23
C ALA A 277 -17.67 20.66 7.34
N THR A 278 -17.93 19.45 6.86
CA THR A 278 -17.05 18.63 6.02
C THR A 278 -17.87 17.99 4.89
N PRO A 279 -18.44 18.78 3.97
CA PRO A 279 -19.37 18.30 2.96
C PRO A 279 -18.66 17.52 1.84
N LEU A 280 -19.39 16.68 1.08
CA LEU A 280 -18.84 15.97 -0.08
C LEU A 280 -18.35 16.91 -1.20
N PHE A 281 -18.88 18.13 -1.27
CA PHE A 281 -18.51 19.11 -2.28
C PHE A 281 -18.48 20.53 -1.70
N ILE A 282 -17.72 21.42 -2.36
CA ILE A 282 -17.73 22.86 -2.08
C ILE A 282 -18.28 23.61 -3.29
N GLY A 283 -19.57 23.94 -3.25
CA GLY A 283 -20.26 24.58 -4.38
C GLY A 283 -19.72 25.96 -4.76
N SER A 284 -19.21 26.73 -3.80
CA SER A 284 -18.63 28.06 -4.03
C SER A 284 -17.21 28.01 -4.63
N ALA A 285 -16.54 26.86 -4.63
CA ALA A 285 -15.18 26.75 -5.13
C ALA A 285 -15.19 26.74 -6.67
N ALA A 286 -14.57 27.75 -7.28
CA ALA A 286 -14.44 27.83 -8.74
C ALA A 286 -13.23 27.04 -9.30
N LYS A 287 -12.34 26.55 -8.44
CA LYS A 287 -11.08 25.86 -8.80
C LYS A 287 -10.86 24.67 -7.87
N ARG A 288 -10.22 23.61 -8.36
CA ARG A 288 -9.92 22.40 -7.58
C ARG A 288 -9.15 22.68 -6.28
N PRO A 289 -8.11 23.56 -6.24
CA PRO A 289 -7.39 23.84 -5.00
C PRO A 289 -8.22 24.52 -3.90
N ASN A 290 -9.38 25.08 -4.24
CA ASN A 290 -10.29 25.71 -3.29
C ASN A 290 -11.38 24.74 -2.80
N ALA A 291 -11.41 23.52 -3.34
CA ALA A 291 -12.28 22.44 -2.91
C ALA A 291 -11.60 21.60 -1.83
N ALA A 292 -12.35 20.70 -1.21
CA ALA A 292 -11.79 19.74 -0.26
C ALA A 292 -11.65 18.36 -0.93
N PRO A 293 -10.42 17.82 -1.09
CA PRO A 293 -10.25 16.44 -1.51
C PRO A 293 -10.70 15.48 -0.41
N ILE A 294 -11.33 14.38 -0.79
CA ILE A 294 -11.64 13.28 0.13
C ILE A 294 -10.93 12.03 -0.38
N THR A 295 -10.11 11.42 0.47
CA THR A 295 -9.37 10.19 0.13
C THR A 295 -10.05 9.00 0.75
N TYR A 296 -10.26 7.94 -0.03
CA TYR A 296 -10.94 6.72 0.40
C TYR A 296 -9.95 5.57 0.44
N GLN A 297 -10.05 4.74 1.47
CA GLN A 297 -9.35 3.46 1.58
C GLN A 297 -10.36 2.34 1.67
N LEU A 298 -10.32 1.43 0.71
CA LEU A 298 -11.18 0.25 0.67
C LEU A 298 -10.30 -1.00 0.71
N ARG A 299 -10.61 -1.93 1.62
CA ARG A 299 -9.91 -3.21 1.72
C ARG A 299 -10.91 -4.36 1.73
N ILE A 300 -10.68 -5.36 0.89
CA ILE A 300 -11.39 -6.64 0.87
C ILE A 300 -10.36 -7.73 1.10
N THR A 301 -10.46 -8.46 2.20
CA THR A 301 -9.56 -9.61 2.45
C THR A 301 -9.87 -10.76 1.49
N GLN A 302 -8.97 -11.74 1.37
CA GLN A 302 -9.21 -12.99 0.62
C GLN A 302 -10.50 -13.73 1.06
N ASN A 303 -10.94 -13.51 2.30
CA ASN A 303 -12.15 -14.11 2.88
C ASN A 303 -13.39 -13.21 2.70
N GLY A 304 -13.31 -12.16 1.90
CA GLY A 304 -14.44 -11.26 1.63
C GLY A 304 -14.86 -10.40 2.84
N LEU A 305 -13.91 -10.04 3.71
CA LEU A 305 -14.14 -9.03 4.76
C LEU A 305 -13.81 -7.65 4.19
N LEU A 306 -14.81 -6.79 4.14
CA LEU A 306 -14.74 -5.42 3.65
C LEU A 306 -14.47 -4.45 4.81
N SER A 307 -13.55 -3.51 4.57
CA SER A 307 -13.33 -2.31 5.37
C SER A 307 -13.33 -1.10 4.46
N LEU A 308 -13.88 0.01 4.94
CA LEU A 308 -13.92 1.29 4.25
C LEU A 308 -13.65 2.41 5.24
N SER A 309 -12.74 3.33 4.89
CA SER A 309 -12.51 4.58 5.60
C SER A 309 -12.33 5.74 4.62
N TYR A 310 -12.52 6.96 5.11
CA TYR A 310 -12.27 8.18 4.32
C TYR A 310 -11.52 9.22 5.15
N SER A 311 -10.69 10.03 4.48
CA SER A 311 -9.98 11.18 5.05
C SER A 311 -10.44 12.45 4.32
N TYR A 312 -10.95 13.41 5.09
CA TYR A 312 -11.35 14.71 4.57
C TYR A 312 -10.17 15.68 4.59
N ASN A 313 -9.82 16.25 3.44
CA ASN A 313 -8.76 17.23 3.26
C ASN A 313 -7.41 16.85 3.90
N GLY A 314 -7.03 15.58 3.81
CA GLY A 314 -5.78 15.05 4.37
C GLY A 314 -5.77 14.86 5.90
N GLY A 315 -6.91 14.94 6.56
CA GLY A 315 -7.05 14.65 7.99
C GLY A 315 -7.02 13.15 8.33
N THR A 316 -7.27 12.81 9.60
CA THR A 316 -7.32 11.42 10.05
C THR A 316 -8.43 10.62 9.36
N PHE A 317 -8.12 9.40 8.93
CA PHE A 317 -9.12 8.48 8.35
C PHE A 317 -10.23 8.16 9.35
N GLN A 318 -11.47 8.36 8.92
CA GLN A 318 -12.68 8.00 9.65
C GLN A 318 -13.21 6.67 9.10
N PRO A 319 -13.41 5.65 9.94
CA PRO A 319 -13.97 4.39 9.50
C PRO A 319 -15.46 4.55 9.16
N VAL A 320 -15.86 4.01 8.01
CA VAL A 320 -17.28 3.79 7.65
C VAL A 320 -17.69 2.38 8.04
N LEU A 321 -16.79 1.42 7.82
CA LEU A 321 -17.04 -0.01 7.99
C LEU A 321 -15.71 -0.71 8.30
N SER A 322 -15.74 -1.72 9.16
CA SER A 322 -14.57 -2.52 9.51
C SER A 322 -14.88 -4.01 9.49
N ASN A 323 -14.14 -4.77 8.69
CA ASN A 323 -14.16 -6.23 8.60
C ASN A 323 -15.56 -6.86 8.45
N GLN A 324 -16.47 -6.20 7.73
CA GLN A 324 -17.80 -6.77 7.50
C GLN A 324 -17.75 -7.80 6.37
N SER A 325 -18.29 -8.99 6.62
CA SER A 325 -18.43 -9.99 5.56
C SER A 325 -19.44 -9.52 4.50
N ILE A 326 -19.01 -9.52 3.24
CA ILE A 326 -19.87 -9.20 2.09
C ILE A 326 -20.27 -10.44 1.29
N LEU A 327 -19.77 -11.62 1.66
CA LEU A 327 -20.04 -12.85 0.93
C LEU A 327 -21.51 -13.28 0.97
N ALA A 328 -22.20 -13.04 2.08
CA ALA A 328 -23.62 -13.37 2.20
C ALA A 328 -24.49 -12.50 1.26
N ALA A 329 -24.10 -11.25 1.04
CA ALA A 329 -24.83 -10.32 0.17
C ALA A 329 -24.45 -10.48 -1.31
N ASN A 330 -23.20 -10.83 -1.60
CA ASN A 330 -22.64 -10.77 -2.96
C ASN A 330 -22.24 -12.13 -3.54
N GLY A 331 -22.24 -13.19 -2.73
CA GLY A 331 -21.57 -14.44 -3.09
C GLY A 331 -20.04 -14.37 -2.98
N PRO A 332 -19.32 -15.43 -3.39
CA PRO A 332 -17.87 -15.47 -3.37
C PRO A 332 -17.25 -14.34 -4.20
N LEU A 333 -16.00 -13.96 -3.86
CA LEU A 333 -15.25 -13.00 -4.67
C LEU A 333 -15.07 -13.54 -6.10
N PRO A 334 -15.37 -12.75 -7.15
CA PRO A 334 -14.96 -13.06 -8.52
C PRO A 334 -13.46 -13.32 -8.57
N THR A 335 -13.01 -14.25 -9.41
CA THR A 335 -11.58 -14.60 -9.54
C THR A 335 -10.71 -13.41 -9.93
N THR A 336 -11.30 -12.46 -10.65
CA THR A 336 -10.68 -11.18 -10.99
C THR A 336 -11.71 -10.05 -10.93
N PHE A 337 -11.28 -8.84 -10.60
CA PHE A 337 -12.10 -7.63 -10.65
C PHE A 337 -11.72 -6.72 -11.82
N ARG A 338 -12.70 -5.97 -12.32
CA ARG A 338 -12.51 -4.69 -12.99
C ARG A 338 -12.82 -3.56 -12.02
N PHE A 339 -12.14 -2.44 -12.22
CA PHE A 339 -12.38 -1.19 -11.50
C PHE A 339 -13.18 -0.25 -12.38
N GLY A 340 -14.10 0.51 -11.80
CA GLY A 340 -14.77 1.59 -12.50
C GLY A 340 -14.95 2.82 -11.63
N PHE A 341 -14.97 3.96 -12.28
CA PHE A 341 -15.36 5.23 -11.70
C PHE A 341 -16.38 5.89 -12.60
N ALA A 342 -17.38 6.54 -12.01
CA ALA A 342 -18.34 7.34 -12.76
C ALA A 342 -18.72 8.59 -11.99
N GLY A 343 -19.11 9.63 -12.72
CA GLY A 343 -19.76 10.82 -12.17
C GLY A 343 -21.00 11.16 -12.97
N SER A 344 -21.99 11.75 -12.33
CA SER A 344 -23.24 12.18 -12.98
C SER A 344 -23.73 13.47 -12.36
N THR A 345 -24.51 14.23 -13.13
CA THR A 345 -25.34 15.35 -12.68
C THR A 345 -26.77 15.12 -13.14
N GLY A 346 -27.70 15.91 -12.60
CA GLY A 346 -29.13 15.81 -12.90
C GLY A 346 -29.78 17.19 -12.86
N GLY A 347 -30.81 17.34 -12.03
CA GLY A 347 -31.46 18.64 -11.77
C GLY A 347 -30.57 19.66 -11.03
N ALA A 348 -29.50 19.20 -10.40
CA ALA A 348 -28.39 20.00 -9.89
C ALA A 348 -27.08 19.56 -10.56
N ASN A 349 -25.97 20.25 -10.27
CA ASN A 349 -24.71 20.07 -10.97
C ASN A 349 -23.50 20.21 -10.05
N ASN A 350 -22.36 19.70 -10.51
CA ASN A 350 -21.03 19.87 -9.94
C ASN A 350 -19.95 19.43 -10.95
N ILE A 351 -18.69 19.77 -10.66
CA ILE A 351 -17.51 19.21 -11.32
C ILE A 351 -17.03 18.02 -10.50
N HIS A 352 -17.08 16.82 -11.09
CA HIS A 352 -16.65 15.59 -10.44
C HIS A 352 -15.29 15.14 -10.95
N GLU A 353 -14.30 15.04 -10.06
CA GLU A 353 -12.94 14.66 -10.40
C GLU A 353 -12.35 13.60 -9.45
N VAL A 354 -11.47 12.75 -9.99
CA VAL A 354 -10.74 11.68 -9.29
C VAL A 354 -9.24 11.79 -9.55
N THR A 355 -8.45 11.53 -8.50
CA THR A 355 -6.98 11.43 -8.55
C THR A 355 -6.48 10.28 -7.68
N CYS A 356 -5.17 10.00 -7.78
CA CYS A 356 -4.44 9.13 -6.85
C CYS A 356 -4.98 7.68 -6.74
N PHE A 357 -5.48 7.09 -7.83
CA PHE A 357 -5.95 5.72 -7.81
C PHE A 357 -4.76 4.74 -7.67
N THR A 358 -4.87 3.84 -6.69
CA THR A 358 -3.98 2.71 -6.49
C THR A 358 -4.80 1.47 -6.13
N ALA A 359 -4.35 0.30 -6.60
CA ALA A 359 -4.92 -0.99 -6.22
C ALA A 359 -3.80 -2.03 -6.05
N GLY A 360 -3.84 -2.81 -4.97
CA GLY A 360 -2.87 -3.87 -4.70
C GLY A 360 -3.48 -5.00 -3.87
N PRO A 361 -2.72 -6.07 -3.58
CA PRO A 361 -3.16 -7.15 -2.67
C PRO A 361 -3.54 -6.62 -1.28
N ALA A 362 -4.52 -7.22 -0.61
CA ALA A 362 -4.96 -6.76 0.72
C ALA A 362 -4.01 -7.13 1.86
N ASP A 363 -3.11 -8.08 1.64
CA ASP A 363 -2.11 -8.53 2.59
C ASP A 363 -0.80 -7.74 2.53
N LEU A 364 -0.62 -6.90 1.50
CA LEU A 364 0.51 -6.00 1.37
C LEU A 364 0.15 -4.62 1.97
N SER A 365 0.81 -4.25 3.06
CA SER A 365 0.73 -2.89 3.62
C SER A 365 2.09 -2.21 3.52
N SER A 366 2.16 -1.11 2.76
CA SER A 366 3.31 -0.20 2.78
C SER A 366 3.26 0.58 4.08
N SER A 367 4.29 0.44 4.91
CA SER A 367 4.40 1.12 6.20
C SER A 367 5.10 2.46 6.08
N SER A 368 6.22 2.50 5.35
CA SER A 368 7.07 3.71 5.30
C SER A 368 8.05 3.69 4.12
N ALA A 369 8.67 4.83 3.83
CA ALA A 369 9.63 5.01 2.74
C ALA A 369 10.80 5.91 3.16
N GLY A 370 12.02 5.59 2.70
CA GLY A 370 13.24 6.39 2.83
C GLY A 370 13.96 6.59 1.49
N ILE A 371 14.86 7.58 1.37
CA ILE A 371 15.57 7.91 0.10
C ILE A 371 17.06 8.22 0.38
N ASN A 372 17.98 7.75 -0.48
CA ASN A 372 19.43 8.02 -0.36
C ASN A 372 19.89 9.37 -0.98
N THR A 373 19.41 10.51 -0.48
CA THR A 373 19.89 11.81 -1.01
C THR A 373 21.19 12.27 -0.32
N GLN A 374 22.23 12.60 -1.11
CA GLN A 374 23.50 13.15 -0.61
C GLN A 374 23.44 14.64 -0.24
N GLN A 375 22.50 15.38 -0.82
CA GLN A 375 22.29 16.81 -0.60
C GLN A 375 20.79 17.03 -0.52
N SER A 376 20.32 17.76 0.50
CA SER A 376 18.91 18.05 0.71
C SER A 376 18.31 18.71 -0.55
N GLY A 377 17.58 17.93 -1.35
CA GLY A 377 16.79 18.45 -2.48
C GLY A 377 17.24 18.08 -3.90
N GLN A 378 18.25 17.23 -4.13
CA GLN A 378 18.60 16.80 -5.50
C GLN A 378 18.40 15.30 -5.73
N VAL A 379 17.44 14.95 -6.60
CA VAL A 379 17.29 13.58 -7.16
C VAL A 379 18.19 13.45 -8.38
N LYS A 380 19.05 12.42 -8.42
CA LYS A 380 19.99 12.16 -9.52
C LYS A 380 19.79 10.73 -10.04
N THR A 381 20.33 10.43 -11.21
CA THR A 381 20.48 9.04 -11.66
C THR A 381 21.25 8.24 -10.60
N GLY A 382 20.71 7.09 -10.18
CA GLY A 382 21.25 6.29 -9.06
C GLY A 382 20.68 6.63 -7.68
N THR A 383 19.72 7.56 -7.58
CA THR A 383 18.89 7.70 -6.38
C THR A 383 18.01 6.45 -6.25
N GLN A 384 17.94 5.92 -5.04
CA GLN A 384 17.19 4.75 -4.63
C GLN A 384 16.15 5.17 -3.58
N VAL A 385 14.98 4.55 -3.67
CA VAL A 385 13.97 4.54 -2.62
C VAL A 385 14.06 3.23 -1.85
N TYR A 386 13.89 3.30 -0.54
CA TYR A 386 13.83 2.15 0.35
C TYR A 386 12.42 2.05 0.92
N LEU A 387 11.72 0.96 0.62
CA LEU A 387 10.33 0.78 1.00
C LEU A 387 10.21 -0.36 2.00
N ALA A 388 9.63 -0.04 3.16
CA ALA A 388 9.32 -1.00 4.20
C ALA A 388 7.86 -1.46 4.08
N TYR A 389 7.64 -2.74 4.39
CA TYR A 389 6.34 -3.38 4.36
C TYR A 389 6.16 -4.32 5.54
N TYR A 390 4.90 -4.49 5.94
CA TYR A 390 4.48 -5.58 6.79
C TYR A 390 3.39 -6.42 6.10
N HIS A 391 3.32 -7.68 6.52
CA HIS A 391 2.37 -8.65 6.02
C HIS A 391 1.58 -9.28 7.17
N SER A 392 0.33 -8.85 7.32
CA SER A 392 -0.56 -9.25 8.43
C SER A 392 -0.93 -10.74 8.47
N ASN A 393 -0.64 -11.51 7.41
CA ASN A 393 -0.99 -12.92 7.31
C ASN A 393 -0.01 -13.87 8.03
N ASN A 394 1.17 -13.39 8.48
CA ASN A 394 2.11 -14.12 9.35
C ASN A 394 3.15 -13.18 10.03
N TRP A 395 2.86 -11.88 10.11
CA TRP A 395 3.72 -10.86 10.74
C TRP A 395 5.18 -11.02 10.34
N TRP A 396 5.41 -10.81 9.05
CA TRP A 396 6.73 -10.82 8.41
C TRP A 396 6.88 -9.54 7.60
N GLY A 397 8.13 -9.14 7.36
CA GLY A 397 8.42 -7.86 6.73
C GLY A 397 9.23 -7.97 5.46
N GLN A 398 9.25 -6.86 4.75
CA GLN A 398 10.09 -6.63 3.59
C GLN A 398 10.70 -5.24 3.68
N LEU A 399 11.97 -5.15 3.31
CA LEU A 399 12.63 -3.89 3.00
C LEU A 399 13.24 -4.03 1.62
N THR A 400 12.73 -3.26 0.67
CA THR A 400 13.22 -3.27 -0.71
C THR A 400 14.01 -2.02 -1.01
N SER A 401 14.97 -2.13 -1.92
CA SER A 401 15.60 -0.98 -2.57
C SER A 401 15.25 -0.96 -4.04
N GLN A 402 14.80 0.18 -4.56
CA GLN A 402 14.42 0.37 -5.95
C GLN A 402 15.00 1.68 -6.47
N ASP A 403 15.46 1.69 -7.71
CA ASP A 403 15.95 2.92 -8.34
C ASP A 403 14.80 3.88 -8.66
N LEU A 404 15.05 5.18 -8.48
CA LEU A 404 14.23 6.23 -9.11
C LEU A 404 14.68 6.40 -10.56
N VAL A 405 13.74 6.20 -11.48
CA VAL A 405 13.95 6.27 -12.91
C VAL A 405 13.31 7.55 -13.44
N TYR A 406 14.15 8.42 -14.02
CA TYR A 406 13.69 9.59 -14.74
C TYR A 406 13.48 9.25 -16.22
N ASN A 407 12.25 9.45 -16.70
CA ASN A 407 11.95 9.31 -18.12
C ASN A 407 12.03 10.70 -18.78
N ALA A 408 13.09 10.93 -19.57
CA ALA A 408 13.33 12.21 -20.24
C ALA A 408 12.28 12.55 -21.31
N ALA A 409 11.54 11.56 -21.84
CA ALA A 409 10.50 11.80 -22.83
C ALA A 409 9.18 12.29 -22.20
N THR A 410 8.92 11.91 -20.94
CA THR A 410 7.69 12.25 -20.22
C THR A 410 7.92 13.24 -19.07
N SER A 411 9.18 13.59 -18.78
CA SER A 411 9.60 14.40 -17.64
C SER A 411 9.06 13.89 -16.29
N THR A 412 8.89 12.57 -16.16
CA THR A 412 8.38 11.93 -14.94
C THR A 412 9.48 11.15 -14.22
N VAL A 413 9.43 11.17 -12.89
CA VAL A 413 10.20 10.27 -12.02
C VAL A 413 9.28 9.15 -11.57
N THR A 414 9.71 7.91 -11.75
CA THR A 414 8.98 6.70 -11.37
C THR A 414 9.90 5.78 -10.55
N ILE A 415 9.32 4.86 -9.79
CA ILE A 415 10.10 3.84 -9.08
C ILE A 415 10.25 2.63 -10.02
N ASN A 416 11.47 2.09 -10.14
CA ASN A 416 11.72 0.88 -10.91
C ASN A 416 10.93 -0.28 -10.28
N PRO A 417 10.04 -0.97 -11.01
CA PRO A 417 9.22 -2.04 -10.45
C PRO A 417 10.03 -3.28 -10.04
N THR A 418 11.28 -3.42 -10.52
CA THR A 418 12.19 -4.47 -10.06
C THR A 418 13.11 -3.92 -8.98
N ALA A 419 13.11 -4.55 -7.82
CA ALA A 419 13.98 -4.17 -6.72
C ALA A 419 15.45 -4.55 -7.01
N ASN A 420 16.36 -3.67 -6.62
CA ASN A 420 17.81 -3.92 -6.59
C ASN A 420 18.11 -5.08 -5.62
N TRP A 421 17.45 -5.07 -4.46
CA TRP A 421 17.50 -6.11 -3.45
C TRP A 421 16.27 -6.05 -2.55
N ASP A 422 16.01 -7.17 -1.87
CA ASP A 422 14.97 -7.33 -0.86
C ASP A 422 15.58 -8.04 0.36
N ALA A 423 15.62 -7.33 1.49
CA ALA A 423 16.20 -7.80 2.74
C ALA A 423 15.54 -9.10 3.24
N SER A 424 14.23 -9.25 3.00
CA SER A 424 13.46 -10.44 3.34
C SER A 424 13.99 -11.66 2.60
N CYS A 425 14.27 -11.50 1.30
CA CYS A 425 14.89 -12.53 0.46
C CYS A 425 16.34 -12.80 0.85
N VAL A 426 17.11 -11.78 1.22
CA VAL A 426 18.51 -11.93 1.65
C VAL A 426 18.61 -12.77 2.93
N LEU A 427 17.75 -12.52 3.92
CA LEU A 427 17.77 -13.26 5.18
C LEU A 427 17.13 -14.66 5.06
N THR A 428 16.16 -14.84 4.17
CA THR A 428 15.39 -16.10 4.06
C THR A 428 15.89 -17.04 2.97
N GLY A 429 16.40 -16.49 1.86
CA GLY A 429 16.78 -17.21 0.65
C GLY A 429 15.59 -17.74 -0.16
N GLY A 430 15.89 -18.36 -1.29
CA GLY A 430 14.90 -18.91 -2.23
C GLY A 430 14.53 -17.96 -3.36
N ALA A 431 13.43 -18.25 -4.04
CA ALA A 431 12.92 -17.40 -5.12
C ALA A 431 12.41 -16.06 -4.57
N CYS A 432 12.90 -14.97 -5.13
CA CYS A 432 12.59 -13.61 -4.70
C CYS A 432 11.77 -12.90 -5.77
N ALA A 433 10.47 -12.72 -5.51
CA ALA A 433 9.54 -12.14 -6.48
C ALA A 433 9.84 -10.67 -6.82
N THR A 434 10.32 -9.90 -5.84
CA THR A 434 10.63 -8.47 -5.95
C THR A 434 11.86 -8.18 -6.81
N THR A 435 12.83 -9.10 -6.86
CA THR A 435 14.05 -8.98 -7.68
C THR A 435 14.02 -9.86 -8.93
N GLY A 436 13.11 -10.84 -8.99
CA GLY A 436 13.05 -11.84 -10.05
C GLY A 436 14.16 -12.90 -9.99
N ALA A 437 14.99 -12.90 -8.94
CA ALA A 437 16.15 -13.79 -8.80
C ALA A 437 15.95 -14.84 -7.70
N SER A 438 16.79 -15.88 -7.69
CA SER A 438 16.91 -16.80 -6.55
C SER A 438 18.08 -16.35 -5.68
N ILE A 439 17.81 -16.08 -4.40
CA ILE A 439 18.79 -15.55 -3.44
C ILE A 439 19.25 -16.65 -2.49
N THR A 440 20.54 -16.66 -2.15
CA THR A 440 21.06 -17.54 -1.09
C THR A 440 20.92 -16.84 0.24
N ALA A 441 20.30 -17.51 1.22
CA ALA A 441 20.08 -16.95 2.55
C ALA A 441 21.40 -16.61 3.26
N GLN A 442 21.44 -15.45 3.92
CA GLN A 442 22.49 -15.14 4.88
C GLN A 442 22.29 -16.00 6.14
N THR A 443 23.22 -16.92 6.36
CA THR A 443 23.09 -17.88 7.47
C THR A 443 23.14 -17.17 8.84
N PRO A 444 22.42 -17.67 9.86
CA PRO A 444 22.43 -17.10 11.22
C PRO A 444 23.82 -16.96 11.85
N THR A 445 24.74 -17.85 11.47
CA THR A 445 26.14 -17.85 11.92
C THR A 445 26.97 -16.75 11.28
N SER A 446 26.61 -16.32 10.07
CA SER A 446 27.32 -15.27 9.30
C SER A 446 26.80 -13.85 9.54
N ARG A 447 25.79 -13.69 10.39
CA ARG A 447 25.21 -12.38 10.77
C ARG A 447 25.99 -11.78 11.93
N THR A 448 26.33 -10.50 11.82
CA THR A 448 26.88 -9.69 12.92
C THR A 448 25.72 -9.19 13.76
N MET A 449 25.47 -9.83 14.90
CA MET A 449 24.34 -9.47 15.77
C MET A 449 24.82 -9.11 17.17
N LEU A 450 24.42 -7.93 17.64
CA LEU A 450 24.87 -7.31 18.88
C LEU A 450 23.69 -7.12 19.84
N THR A 451 23.98 -6.96 21.13
CA THR A 451 23.01 -6.55 22.15
C THR A 451 23.71 -5.81 23.30
N TRP A 452 22.94 -5.31 24.26
CA TRP A 452 23.43 -4.62 25.44
C TRP A 452 23.35 -5.53 26.66
N ASN A 453 24.40 -5.56 27.49
CA ASN A 453 24.41 -6.36 28.73
C ASN A 453 24.03 -5.58 30.00
N GLY A 454 23.69 -4.29 29.86
CA GLY A 454 23.49 -3.36 30.97
C GLY A 454 24.65 -2.38 31.18
N THR A 455 25.83 -2.63 30.58
CA THR A 455 27.04 -1.82 30.78
C THR A 455 27.85 -1.60 29.50
N THR A 456 27.89 -2.56 28.58
CA THR A 456 28.60 -2.44 27.30
C THR A 456 27.92 -3.29 26.22
N GLY A 457 28.22 -3.00 24.96
CA GLY A 457 27.83 -3.85 23.83
C GLY A 457 28.48 -5.22 23.89
N ILE A 458 27.70 -6.25 23.61
CA ILE A 458 28.15 -7.65 23.55
C ILE A 458 27.63 -8.34 22.28
N PRO A 459 28.28 -9.43 21.83
CA PRO A 459 27.69 -10.31 20.83
C PRO A 459 26.34 -10.86 21.32
N LEU A 460 25.35 -10.93 20.43
CA LEU A 460 24.07 -11.61 20.69
C LEU A 460 24.27 -13.13 20.61
N ARG A 461 25.08 -13.68 21.51
CA ARG A 461 25.48 -15.10 21.56
C ARG A 461 25.23 -15.63 22.95
N TRP A 462 24.78 -16.89 23.05
CA TRP A 462 24.34 -17.49 24.31
C TRP A 462 25.37 -17.37 25.45
N ALA A 463 26.64 -17.59 25.12
CA ALA A 463 27.75 -17.51 26.07
C ALA A 463 28.06 -16.07 26.54
N ASN A 464 27.68 -15.06 25.76
CA ASN A 464 27.91 -13.65 26.06
C ASN A 464 26.76 -13.00 26.82
N LEU A 465 25.54 -13.55 26.73
CA LEU A 465 24.38 -13.03 27.44
C LEU A 465 24.56 -13.09 28.96
N THR A 466 23.93 -12.16 29.67
CA THR A 466 23.86 -12.23 31.13
C THR A 466 22.94 -13.38 31.57
N THR A 467 23.04 -13.78 32.84
CA THR A 467 22.11 -14.78 33.39
C THR A 467 20.66 -14.30 33.33
N ALA A 468 20.39 -13.01 33.56
CA ALA A 468 19.05 -12.44 33.47
C ALA A 468 18.48 -12.56 32.05
N GLN A 469 19.29 -12.24 31.03
CA GLN A 469 18.91 -12.34 29.62
C GLN A 469 18.66 -13.79 29.19
N ARG A 470 19.50 -14.74 29.63
CA ARG A 470 19.25 -16.17 29.38
C ARG A 470 17.95 -16.65 30.03
N ASN A 471 17.70 -16.22 31.27
CA ASN A 471 16.47 -16.55 31.99
C ASN A 471 15.25 -15.96 31.27
N ALA A 472 15.35 -14.74 30.74
CA ALA A 472 14.29 -14.11 29.95
C ALA A 472 13.91 -14.95 28.72
N LEU A 473 14.91 -15.41 27.97
CA LEU A 473 14.69 -16.20 26.75
C LEU A 473 14.22 -17.65 26.99
N THR A 474 14.32 -18.15 28.22
CA THR A 474 14.01 -19.55 28.57
C THR A 474 12.91 -19.67 29.64
N ALA A 475 12.23 -18.57 29.95
CA ALA A 475 11.18 -18.57 30.96
C ALA A 475 10.06 -19.55 30.58
N GLY A 476 9.83 -20.57 31.39
CA GLY A 476 8.81 -21.59 31.10
C GLY A 476 9.23 -22.67 30.10
N ASP A 477 10.46 -22.64 29.56
CA ASP A 477 10.99 -23.74 28.76
C ASP A 477 11.19 -24.99 29.63
N THR A 478 10.91 -26.16 29.06
CA THR A 478 11.13 -27.45 29.74
C THR A 478 12.61 -27.78 29.85
N ALA A 479 13.03 -28.34 30.98
CA ALA A 479 14.42 -28.72 31.18
C ALA A 479 14.83 -29.90 30.28
N PRO A 480 16.04 -29.92 29.71
CA PRO A 480 17.10 -28.91 29.86
C PRO A 480 16.88 -27.67 28.98
N VAL A 481 16.94 -26.49 29.60
CA VAL A 481 16.91 -25.21 28.88
C VAL A 481 18.11 -25.09 27.94
N ASN A 482 17.90 -24.51 26.75
CA ASN A 482 18.91 -24.45 25.69
C ASN A 482 18.83 -23.11 24.93
N SER A 483 19.69 -22.93 23.94
CA SER A 483 19.77 -21.68 23.16
C SER A 483 18.87 -21.66 21.90
N ASN A 484 17.86 -22.54 21.80
CA ASN A 484 17.07 -22.69 20.58
C ASN A 484 16.32 -21.39 20.22
N ARG A 485 15.75 -20.69 21.21
CA ARG A 485 15.00 -19.44 20.98
C ARG A 485 15.92 -18.33 20.51
N LEU A 486 17.10 -18.22 21.10
CA LEU A 486 18.14 -17.32 20.60
C LEU A 486 18.55 -17.68 19.17
N GLY A 487 18.71 -18.97 18.86
CA GLY A 487 18.95 -19.43 17.50
C GLY A 487 17.87 -18.97 16.53
N TYR A 488 16.60 -19.09 16.93
CA TYR A 488 15.43 -18.66 16.16
C TYR A 488 15.42 -17.15 15.89
N LEU A 489 15.67 -16.32 16.92
CA LEU A 489 15.80 -14.86 16.80
C LEU A 489 16.98 -14.46 15.89
N ARG A 490 18.07 -15.24 15.91
CA ARG A 490 19.19 -15.06 14.98
C ARG A 490 18.90 -15.53 13.54
N GLY A 491 17.72 -16.09 13.29
CA GLY A 491 17.24 -16.53 11.97
C GLY A 491 17.36 -18.03 11.72
N ALA A 492 17.72 -18.85 12.72
CA ALA A 492 17.71 -20.30 12.55
C ALA A 492 16.27 -20.81 12.43
N ARG A 493 16.04 -21.65 11.43
CA ARG A 493 14.70 -22.16 11.10
C ARG A 493 14.47 -23.62 11.51
N THR A 494 15.49 -24.27 12.06
CA THR A 494 15.48 -25.72 12.36
C THR A 494 14.47 -26.14 13.42
N ASN A 495 14.02 -25.21 14.27
CA ASN A 495 13.05 -25.46 15.34
C ASN A 495 11.66 -24.86 15.04
N GLU A 496 11.45 -24.34 13.83
CA GLU A 496 10.14 -23.86 13.40
C GLU A 496 9.18 -25.03 13.19
N ILE A 497 7.90 -24.81 13.45
CA ILE A 497 6.83 -25.76 13.14
C ILE A 497 6.86 -26.05 11.64
N ASN A 498 7.08 -27.32 11.31
CA ASN A 498 7.07 -27.79 9.93
C ASN A 498 5.64 -28.10 9.44
N ASN A 499 5.50 -28.49 8.17
CA ASN A 499 4.21 -28.84 7.56
C ASN A 499 3.48 -30.01 8.24
N SER A 500 4.16 -30.79 9.09
CA SER A 500 3.57 -31.86 9.90
C SER A 500 3.15 -31.39 11.30
N GLY A 501 3.23 -30.09 11.59
CA GLY A 501 2.90 -29.52 12.89
C GLY A 501 3.99 -29.72 13.96
N VAL A 502 5.18 -30.19 13.58
CA VAL A 502 6.27 -30.50 14.53
C VAL A 502 7.27 -29.36 14.57
N GLY A 503 7.49 -28.79 15.76
CA GLY A 503 8.46 -27.73 16.02
C GLY A 503 8.15 -27.01 17.34
N LEU A 504 9.06 -26.13 17.77
CA LEU A 504 8.92 -25.36 19.01
C LEU A 504 8.42 -23.93 18.76
N TYR A 505 8.76 -23.36 17.60
CA TYR A 505 8.51 -21.95 17.29
C TYR A 505 7.61 -21.79 16.08
N ARG A 506 6.94 -20.65 15.96
CA ARG A 506 6.10 -20.35 14.79
C ARG A 506 6.86 -20.51 13.48
N ALA A 507 6.17 -21.02 12.47
CA ALA A 507 6.68 -21.06 11.12
C ALA A 507 6.69 -19.65 10.54
N ARG A 508 7.85 -19.16 10.12
CA ARG A 508 7.95 -17.82 9.52
C ARG A 508 7.91 -17.87 8.00
N THR A 509 7.22 -16.91 7.39
CA THR A 509 7.34 -16.69 5.94
C THR A 509 8.71 -16.10 5.59
N SER A 510 9.20 -15.17 6.41
CA SER A 510 10.54 -14.58 6.31
C SER A 510 11.24 -14.51 7.65
N VAL A 511 12.58 -14.58 7.63
CA VAL A 511 13.42 -14.31 8.81
C VAL A 511 13.29 -12.85 9.27
N LEU A 512 13.08 -11.91 8.35
CA LEU A 512 12.81 -10.51 8.68
C LEU A 512 11.38 -10.37 9.19
N ALA A 513 11.21 -9.88 10.41
CA ALA A 513 9.90 -9.53 10.93
C ALA A 513 9.29 -8.32 10.21
N ASP A 514 8.01 -8.14 10.42
CA ASP A 514 7.27 -6.97 9.99
C ASP A 514 7.88 -5.66 10.48
N ILE A 515 7.76 -4.65 9.61
CA ILE A 515 8.19 -3.28 9.84
C ILE A 515 6.92 -2.44 9.74
N VAL A 516 6.37 -2.02 10.87
CA VAL A 516 5.04 -1.37 10.92
C VAL A 516 5.15 0.14 10.89
N ASP A 517 5.90 0.76 11.81
CA ASP A 517 6.05 2.22 11.88
C ASP A 517 7.49 2.69 11.65
N SER A 518 8.48 1.81 11.81
CA SER A 518 9.89 2.18 11.63
C SER A 518 10.18 2.59 10.18
N SER A 519 10.66 3.82 10.00
CA SER A 519 11.07 4.34 8.69
C SER A 519 12.52 3.97 8.35
N PRO A 520 12.81 3.46 7.14
CA PRO A 520 14.18 3.16 6.73
C PRO A 520 15.08 4.40 6.73
N LEU A 521 16.16 4.36 7.49
CA LEU A 521 17.18 5.39 7.58
C LEU A 521 18.39 5.03 6.72
N TRP A 522 18.63 5.80 5.66
CA TRP A 522 19.85 5.68 4.88
C TRP A 522 20.98 6.52 5.49
N VAL A 523 22.16 5.93 5.64
CA VAL A 523 23.39 6.62 6.02
C VAL A 523 24.49 6.30 5.03
N GLY A 524 24.94 7.32 4.30
CA GLY A 524 26.12 7.31 3.44
C GLY A 524 27.14 8.33 3.91
N PRO A 525 27.95 8.96 3.02
CA PRO A 525 28.92 9.97 3.42
C PRO A 525 28.30 11.13 4.24
N PRO A 526 29.00 11.65 5.26
CA PRO A 526 28.52 12.79 6.04
C PRO A 526 28.42 14.05 5.16
N ALA A 527 27.35 14.84 5.37
CA ALA A 527 26.99 15.96 4.49
C ALA A 527 26.34 17.14 5.24
N LEU A 528 26.45 17.18 6.57
CA LEU A 528 25.86 18.28 7.35
C LEU A 528 26.65 19.58 7.13
N PRO A 529 26.02 20.76 7.20
CA PRO A 529 26.69 22.04 6.97
C PRO A 529 27.43 22.54 8.22
N TYR A 530 28.10 21.66 8.95
CA TYR A 530 28.85 22.05 10.15
C TYR A 530 30.11 22.83 9.80
N PRO A 531 30.38 23.95 10.49
CA PRO A 531 31.59 24.73 10.24
C PRO A 531 32.82 23.99 10.77
N ASP A 532 34.00 24.35 10.25
CA ASP A 532 35.27 23.87 10.81
C ASP A 532 35.66 24.63 12.08
N SER A 533 35.19 25.86 12.23
CA SER A 533 35.43 26.69 13.40
C SER A 533 34.15 26.82 14.22
N TRP A 534 34.22 26.36 15.47
CA TRP A 534 33.12 26.40 16.42
C TRP A 534 33.35 27.49 17.46
N SER A 535 32.27 28.16 17.85
CA SER A 535 32.24 29.06 18.99
C SER A 535 30.97 28.84 19.79
N ASP A 536 31.10 28.85 21.12
CA ASP A 536 29.94 28.87 22.01
C ASP A 536 29.38 30.30 22.08
N LEU A 537 28.11 30.46 21.73
CA LEU A 537 27.45 31.78 21.74
C LEU A 537 27.13 32.29 23.14
N LEU A 538 27.01 31.39 24.11
CA LEU A 538 26.75 31.72 25.52
C LEU A 538 28.07 31.93 26.29
N TYR A 539 29.12 31.21 25.91
CA TYR A 539 30.44 31.26 26.53
C TYR A 539 31.55 31.53 25.50
N PRO A 540 31.71 32.77 24.99
CA PRO A 540 32.64 33.08 23.88
C PRO A 540 34.13 32.81 24.15
N ALA A 541 34.52 32.65 25.42
CA ALA A 541 35.89 32.31 25.82
C ALA A 541 36.14 30.80 25.90
N ALA A 542 35.12 29.96 25.71
CA ALA A 542 35.26 28.51 25.70
C ALA A 542 36.08 28.08 24.47
N ILE A 543 37.06 27.18 24.69
CA ILE A 543 37.80 26.55 23.61
C ILE A 543 36.99 25.36 23.13
N MET A 544 36.51 25.43 21.90
CA MET A 544 35.70 24.38 21.28
C MET A 544 36.62 23.26 20.75
N PRO A 545 36.55 22.03 21.29
CA PRO A 545 37.37 20.90 20.83
C PRO A 545 37.19 20.57 19.33
N GLU A 546 36.01 20.83 18.78
CA GLU A 546 35.64 20.64 17.38
C GLU A 546 36.54 21.43 16.43
N SER A 547 36.99 22.61 16.86
CA SER A 547 37.86 23.48 16.06
C SER A 547 39.28 22.91 15.88
N ALA A 548 39.69 21.94 16.70
CA ALA A 548 40.98 21.27 16.55
C ALA A 548 40.98 20.24 15.40
N VAL A 549 39.81 19.68 15.06
CA VAL A 549 39.62 18.73 13.96
C VAL A 549 38.34 19.12 13.22
N GLY A 550 38.48 20.01 12.23
CA GLY A 550 37.34 20.55 11.48
C GLY A 550 36.50 19.46 10.82
N TYR A 551 35.18 19.68 10.79
CA TYR A 551 34.20 18.74 10.22
C TYR A 551 34.47 18.42 8.74
N SER A 552 35.03 19.35 7.96
CA SER A 552 35.41 19.13 6.56
C SER A 552 36.45 18.01 6.40
N THR A 553 37.30 17.78 7.41
CA THR A 553 38.26 16.68 7.44
C THR A 553 37.54 15.35 7.62
N PHE A 554 36.52 15.31 8.48
CA PHE A 554 35.67 14.13 8.67
C PHE A 554 34.88 13.80 7.40
N VAL A 555 34.35 14.83 6.72
CA VAL A 555 33.66 14.69 5.43
C VAL A 555 34.58 14.10 4.37
N THR A 556 35.80 14.61 4.28
CA THR A 556 36.78 14.12 3.30
C THR A 556 37.18 12.68 3.60
N ALA A 557 37.44 12.35 4.87
CA ALA A 557 37.84 11.00 5.29
C ALA A 557 36.75 9.95 5.03
N ASN A 558 35.48 10.31 5.18
CA ASN A 558 34.34 9.40 5.05
C ASN A 558 33.58 9.54 3.71
N LYS A 559 34.19 10.22 2.72
CA LYS A 559 33.55 10.48 1.42
C LYS A 559 33.14 9.22 0.66
N THR A 560 33.86 8.11 0.90
CA THR A 560 33.61 6.80 0.26
C THR A 560 33.01 5.78 1.22
N ARG A 561 32.42 6.24 2.33
CA ARG A 561 31.74 5.37 3.30
C ARG A 561 30.70 4.49 2.62
N GLN A 562 30.75 3.19 2.89
CA GLN A 562 29.73 2.24 2.45
C GLN A 562 28.36 2.72 2.97
N ASN A 563 27.39 2.80 2.08
CA ASN A 563 26.03 3.15 2.45
C ASN A 563 25.35 1.97 3.15
N VAL A 564 24.63 2.26 4.22
CA VAL A 564 23.81 1.29 4.94
C VAL A 564 22.42 1.88 5.20
N VAL A 565 21.40 1.04 5.05
CA VAL A 565 20.01 1.37 5.38
C VAL A 565 19.63 0.66 6.66
N TYR A 566 19.22 1.42 7.67
CA TYR A 566 18.84 0.92 8.98
C TYR A 566 17.34 0.96 9.18
N VAL A 567 16.75 -0.07 9.76
CA VAL A 567 15.32 -0.13 10.06
C VAL A 567 15.08 -1.01 11.29
N GLY A 568 14.17 -0.60 12.17
CA GLY A 568 13.63 -1.44 13.23
C GLY A 568 12.62 -2.45 12.70
N ALA A 569 12.57 -3.65 13.28
CA ALA A 569 11.58 -4.66 13.00
C ALA A 569 11.08 -5.35 14.29
N ASP A 570 9.89 -5.94 14.22
CA ASP A 570 9.19 -6.51 15.38
C ASP A 570 9.72 -7.89 15.85
N ASP A 571 10.79 -8.40 15.24
CA ASP A 571 11.64 -9.46 15.81
C ASP A 571 12.54 -8.94 16.95
N GLY A 572 12.43 -7.65 17.24
CA GLY A 572 13.15 -6.98 18.32
C GLY A 572 14.51 -6.44 17.90
N LEU A 573 14.78 -6.34 16.60
CA LEU A 573 16.07 -5.96 16.07
C LEU A 573 15.97 -4.64 15.29
N LEU A 574 17.00 -3.80 15.44
CA LEU A 574 17.41 -2.91 14.37
C LEU A 574 18.27 -3.70 13.38
N HIS A 575 17.96 -3.62 12.09
CA HIS A 575 18.74 -4.22 11.02
C HIS A 575 19.43 -3.15 10.16
N GLY A 576 20.65 -3.41 9.70
CA GLY A 576 21.41 -2.58 8.78
C GLY A 576 21.79 -3.33 7.51
N PHE A 577 21.30 -2.87 6.36
CA PHE A 577 21.48 -3.52 5.05
C PHE A 577 22.34 -2.68 4.11
N ARG A 578 23.26 -3.33 3.42
CA ARG A 578 24.23 -2.68 2.54
C ARG A 578 23.58 -2.16 1.24
N ALA A 579 23.87 -0.90 0.90
CA ALA A 579 23.18 -0.18 -0.18
C ALA A 579 24.13 0.58 -1.14
N GLY A 580 25.24 -0.04 -1.57
CA GLY A 580 26.24 0.59 -2.43
C GLY A 580 27.06 1.68 -1.73
N ALA A 581 27.81 2.50 -2.47
CA ALA A 581 28.56 3.62 -1.91
C ALA A 581 28.60 4.79 -2.90
N TYR A 582 29.33 5.85 -2.56
CA TYR A 582 29.71 6.91 -3.50
C TYR A 582 31.23 6.93 -3.67
N ASP A 583 31.69 7.19 -4.89
CA ASP A 583 33.11 7.45 -5.13
C ASP A 583 33.53 8.87 -4.71
N ALA A 584 34.82 9.17 -4.80
CA ALA A 584 35.36 10.50 -4.47
C ALA A 584 34.82 11.63 -5.36
N SER A 585 34.16 11.30 -6.47
CA SER A 585 33.52 12.22 -7.42
C SER A 585 32.00 12.34 -7.19
N ASN A 586 31.47 11.76 -6.11
CA ASN A 586 30.04 11.71 -5.77
C ASN A 586 29.18 10.94 -6.78
N ASN A 587 29.75 9.97 -7.50
CA ASN A 587 28.98 9.02 -8.30
C ASN A 587 28.59 7.83 -7.46
N PHE A 588 27.33 7.39 -7.58
CA PHE A 588 26.90 6.15 -6.95
C PHE A 588 27.66 4.96 -7.56
N VAL A 589 28.21 4.10 -6.71
CA VAL A 589 28.94 2.91 -7.13
C VAL A 589 28.29 1.65 -6.57
N ASN A 590 28.06 0.69 -7.47
CA ASN A 590 27.69 -0.69 -7.17
C ASN A 590 28.70 -1.60 -7.86
N ASN A 591 29.64 -2.16 -7.10
CA ASN A 591 30.68 -3.05 -7.60
C ASN A 591 31.10 -4.07 -6.52
N SER A 592 32.05 -4.94 -6.83
CA SER A 592 32.50 -5.98 -5.89
C SER A 592 33.04 -5.45 -4.56
N SER A 593 33.58 -4.23 -4.53
CA SER A 593 34.10 -3.59 -3.31
C SER A 593 33.02 -2.85 -2.54
N TYR A 594 32.00 -2.32 -3.24
CA TYR A 594 30.85 -1.63 -2.67
C TYR A 594 29.55 -2.18 -3.25
N PRO A 595 29.10 -3.37 -2.81
CA PRO A 595 27.90 -3.99 -3.36
C PRO A 595 26.64 -3.21 -2.97
N ASN A 596 25.66 -3.22 -3.86
CA ASN A 596 24.28 -2.82 -3.58
C ASN A 596 23.37 -4.06 -3.62
N ASP A 597 23.49 -4.90 -2.60
CA ASP A 597 22.93 -6.26 -2.60
C ASP A 597 22.04 -6.56 -1.38
N GLY A 598 21.81 -5.58 -0.50
CA GLY A 598 20.96 -5.76 0.66
C GLY A 598 21.52 -6.73 1.70
N LYS A 599 22.81 -7.08 1.65
CA LYS A 599 23.43 -7.91 2.68
C LYS A 599 23.28 -7.25 4.05
N GLU A 600 22.81 -7.99 5.05
CA GLU A 600 22.78 -7.50 6.42
C GLU A 600 24.22 -7.42 6.97
N VAL A 601 24.64 -6.22 7.34
CA VAL A 601 25.99 -5.93 7.84
C VAL A 601 26.01 -5.71 9.35
N LEU A 602 24.86 -5.38 9.95
CA LEU A 602 24.70 -5.18 11.38
C LEU A 602 23.25 -5.51 11.78
N ALA A 603 23.07 -6.19 12.90
CA ALA A 603 21.80 -6.23 13.60
C ALA A 603 22.02 -5.96 15.09
N TYR A 604 21.14 -5.19 15.72
CA TYR A 604 21.23 -4.86 17.14
C TYR A 604 19.90 -5.14 17.82
N MET A 605 19.92 -5.99 18.86
CA MET A 605 18.77 -6.23 19.72
C MET A 605 18.94 -5.39 20.99
N PRO A 606 18.10 -4.37 21.23
CA PRO A 606 18.10 -3.66 22.49
C PRO A 606 17.91 -4.65 23.66
N GLY A 607 18.63 -4.45 24.76
CA GLY A 607 18.53 -5.28 25.96
C GLY A 607 17.11 -5.32 26.52
N ALA A 608 16.40 -4.19 26.48
CA ALA A 608 14.99 -4.08 26.81
C ALA A 608 14.09 -4.96 25.92
N SER A 609 14.33 -5.00 24.60
CA SER A 609 13.61 -5.88 23.67
C SER A 609 13.93 -7.35 23.93
N LEU A 610 15.21 -7.70 24.14
CA LEU A 610 15.61 -9.07 24.48
C LEU A 610 14.91 -9.58 25.75
N GLN A 611 14.65 -8.69 26.70
CA GLN A 611 13.98 -9.00 27.95
C GLN A 611 12.46 -9.22 27.81
N SER A 612 11.83 -8.70 26.75
CA SER A 612 10.37 -8.75 26.54
C SER A 612 9.92 -9.57 25.31
N ILE A 613 10.82 -9.88 24.38
CA ILE A 613 10.50 -10.58 23.11
C ILE A 613 9.89 -11.96 23.33
N HIS A 614 10.24 -12.62 24.44
CA HIS A 614 9.62 -13.84 24.91
C HIS A 614 8.63 -13.52 26.04
N SER A 615 7.42 -14.04 25.90
CA SER A 615 6.32 -13.83 26.84
C SER A 615 5.65 -15.15 27.21
N THR A 616 5.11 -15.21 28.43
CA THR A 616 4.24 -16.31 28.85
C THR A 616 2.81 -16.16 28.31
N THR A 617 2.46 -14.98 27.81
CA THR A 617 1.21 -14.72 27.10
C THR A 617 1.40 -15.11 25.63
N SER A 618 0.80 -16.23 25.21
CA SER A 618 1.12 -16.89 23.94
C SER A 618 0.93 -16.02 22.68
N ASN A 619 -0.02 -15.10 22.68
CA ASN A 619 -0.31 -14.28 21.50
C ASN A 619 0.64 -13.08 21.30
N ILE A 620 1.49 -12.76 22.29
CA ILE A 620 2.49 -11.67 22.19
C ILE A 620 3.93 -12.18 22.29
N ASP A 621 4.16 -13.48 22.49
CA ASP A 621 5.49 -14.10 22.34
C ASP A 621 5.81 -14.24 20.85
N TYR A 622 6.83 -13.52 20.38
CA TYR A 622 7.25 -13.50 18.98
C TYR A 622 7.56 -14.89 18.41
N SER A 623 7.98 -15.81 19.27
CA SER A 623 8.33 -17.19 18.91
C SER A 623 7.13 -18.15 18.92
N ASN A 624 5.98 -17.75 19.45
CA ASN A 624 4.86 -18.64 19.67
C ASN A 624 4.01 -18.85 18.41
N ALA A 625 3.53 -20.08 18.20
CA ALA A 625 2.67 -20.44 17.06
C ALA A 625 1.37 -19.63 16.97
N GLN A 626 0.90 -19.06 18.08
CA GLN A 626 -0.32 -18.26 18.18
C GLN A 626 -0.05 -16.75 18.16
N TYR A 627 1.16 -16.32 17.79
CA TYR A 627 1.53 -14.90 17.75
C TYR A 627 0.52 -14.07 16.94
N ALA A 628 -0.08 -13.08 17.59
CA ALA A 628 -1.14 -12.23 17.05
C ALA A 628 -0.67 -10.80 16.75
N HIS A 629 0.65 -10.57 16.78
CA HIS A 629 1.35 -9.28 16.75
C HIS A 629 1.56 -8.62 18.12
N ALA A 630 2.78 -8.11 18.30
CA ALA A 630 3.18 -7.23 19.38
C ALA A 630 4.38 -6.43 18.88
N PHE A 631 4.32 -5.11 19.06
CA PHE A 631 5.41 -4.22 18.71
C PHE A 631 6.67 -4.51 19.53
N SER A 632 7.85 -4.35 18.92
CA SER A 632 9.14 -4.47 19.61
C SER A 632 10.09 -3.32 19.28
N VAL A 633 10.88 -3.41 18.20
CA VAL A 633 11.73 -2.28 17.75
C VAL A 633 11.02 -1.61 16.58
N ASP A 634 10.11 -0.71 16.90
CA ASP A 634 9.20 -0.11 15.91
C ASP A 634 9.44 1.39 15.72
N GLY A 635 10.23 2.02 16.59
CA GLY A 635 10.62 3.42 16.43
C GLY A 635 11.55 3.65 15.25
N ALA A 636 11.28 4.67 14.43
CA ALA A 636 12.17 5.05 13.34
C ALA A 636 13.55 5.48 13.88
N PRO A 637 14.66 4.89 13.39
CA PRO A 637 15.99 5.33 13.77
C PRO A 637 16.31 6.70 13.14
N ALA A 638 17.15 7.47 13.82
CA ALA A 638 17.73 8.71 13.33
C ALA A 638 19.26 8.63 13.40
N SER A 639 19.96 9.42 12.58
CA SER A 639 21.41 9.56 12.67
C SER A 639 21.84 11.01 12.81
N GLY A 640 22.97 11.23 13.48
CA GLY A 640 23.60 12.52 13.57
C GLY A 640 25.12 12.40 13.66
N ASP A 641 25.82 13.40 13.14
CA ASP A 641 27.26 13.53 13.37
C ASP A 641 27.50 14.32 14.64
N LEU A 642 28.47 13.89 15.44
CA LEU A 642 28.79 14.48 16.73
C LEU A 642 30.29 14.41 17.00
N PHE A 643 30.78 15.32 17.83
CA PHE A 643 32.18 15.37 18.21
C PHE A 643 32.36 14.91 19.66
N TYR A 644 33.15 13.87 19.88
CA TYR A 644 33.57 13.43 21.21
C TYR A 644 34.88 12.66 21.14
N GLY A 645 35.57 12.50 22.26
CA GLY A 645 36.85 11.77 22.28
C GLY A 645 37.95 12.36 21.38
N GLY A 646 37.81 13.62 20.97
CA GLY A 646 38.72 14.29 20.05
C GLY A 646 38.51 13.97 18.56
N ALA A 647 37.40 13.35 18.18
CA ALA A 647 37.07 13.02 16.80
C ALA A 647 35.59 13.24 16.47
N TRP A 648 35.30 13.33 15.18
CA TRP A 648 33.93 13.28 14.65
C TRP A 648 33.49 11.84 14.45
N HIS A 649 32.23 11.58 14.80
CA HIS A 649 31.56 10.29 14.69
C HIS A 649 30.19 10.48 14.04
N THR A 650 29.63 9.41 13.49
CA THR A 650 28.22 9.31 13.11
C THR A 650 27.55 8.30 14.05
N TRP A 651 26.60 8.76 14.86
CA TRP A 651 25.76 7.86 15.65
C TRP A 651 24.41 7.63 14.99
N LEU A 652 23.88 6.43 15.20
CA LEU A 652 22.47 6.12 15.03
C LEU A 652 21.84 6.04 16.41
N VAL A 653 20.69 6.70 16.57
CA VAL A 653 19.86 6.61 17.77
C VAL A 653 18.50 6.05 17.36
N GLY A 654 18.04 5.03 18.06
CA GLY A 654 16.72 4.43 17.83
C GLY A 654 15.96 4.25 19.13
N GLY A 655 14.66 4.06 19.02
CA GLY A 655 13.76 3.74 20.12
C GLY A 655 12.93 2.51 19.81
N LEU A 656 12.21 2.03 20.82
CA LEU A 656 11.31 0.88 20.67
C LEU A 656 9.91 1.29 20.15
N GLY A 657 9.56 2.57 20.21
CA GLY A 657 8.22 3.03 19.84
C GLY A 657 7.15 2.38 20.74
N PRO A 658 6.02 1.91 20.19
CA PRO A 658 5.01 1.18 20.97
C PRO A 658 5.51 -0.12 21.62
N GLY A 659 6.68 -0.63 21.22
CA GLY A 659 7.24 -1.89 21.74
C GLY A 659 7.93 -1.79 23.11
N GLY A 660 8.14 -0.58 23.64
CA GLY A 660 8.61 -0.38 25.02
C GLY A 660 9.35 0.94 25.26
N ASN A 661 9.90 1.06 26.46
CA ASN A 661 10.51 2.32 26.92
C ASN A 661 12.04 2.16 26.98
N ALA A 662 12.70 2.32 25.85
CA ALA A 662 14.15 2.40 25.78
C ALA A 662 14.58 3.18 24.53
N ILE A 663 15.71 3.89 24.66
CA ILE A 663 16.47 4.42 23.54
C ILE A 663 17.85 3.79 23.54
N TYR A 664 18.42 3.60 22.35
CA TYR A 664 19.76 3.05 22.17
C TYR A 664 20.55 3.88 21.17
N ALA A 665 21.87 3.87 21.31
CA ALA A 665 22.78 4.54 20.40
C ALA A 665 23.88 3.59 19.92
N LEU A 666 24.16 3.63 18.62
CA LEU A 666 25.21 2.87 17.95
C LEU A 666 26.19 3.82 17.26
N ASP A 667 27.49 3.60 17.41
CA ASP A 667 28.49 4.24 16.56
C ASP A 667 28.55 3.50 15.22
N ILE A 668 28.00 4.15 14.18
CA ILE A 668 27.93 3.64 12.81
C ILE A 668 28.89 4.37 11.87
N THR A 669 29.91 5.05 12.42
CA THR A 669 30.85 5.87 11.66
C THR A 669 31.50 5.09 10.52
N ASN A 670 31.95 3.85 10.80
CA ASN A 670 32.64 3.01 9.84
C ASN A 670 32.00 1.60 9.74
N PRO A 671 31.18 1.35 8.71
CA PRO A 671 30.57 0.04 8.48
C PRO A 671 31.54 -1.12 8.28
N ALA A 672 32.80 -0.85 7.90
CA ALA A 672 33.82 -1.90 7.79
C ALA A 672 34.23 -2.48 9.15
N ASN A 673 33.94 -1.78 10.25
CA ASN A 673 34.22 -2.23 11.61
C ASN A 673 33.08 -3.07 12.22
N PHE A 674 31.99 -3.31 11.49
CA PHE A 674 30.85 -4.08 12.00
C PHE A 674 31.23 -5.56 12.20
N SER A 675 31.47 -5.92 13.46
CA SER A 675 31.85 -7.25 13.91
C SER A 675 31.38 -7.48 15.34
N GLU A 676 31.04 -8.72 15.68
CA GLU A 676 30.74 -9.14 17.06
C GLU A 676 31.93 -8.87 18.01
N THR A 677 33.17 -8.92 17.51
CA THR A 677 34.38 -8.60 18.32
C THR A 677 34.46 -7.13 18.72
N ASN A 678 33.80 -6.24 17.98
CA ASN A 678 33.81 -4.80 18.19
C ASN A 678 32.55 -4.31 18.91
N ALA A 679 31.75 -5.23 19.48
CA ALA A 679 30.47 -4.88 20.09
C ALA A 679 30.56 -3.75 21.11
N ALA A 680 31.58 -3.77 21.97
CA ALA A 680 31.80 -2.78 23.02
C ALA A 680 32.06 -1.35 22.49
N SER A 681 32.63 -1.21 21.28
CA SER A 681 32.86 0.09 20.64
C SER A 681 31.72 0.51 19.70
N LEU A 682 30.91 -0.44 19.23
CA LEU A 682 29.80 -0.18 18.31
C LEU A 682 28.51 0.18 19.05
N VAL A 683 28.25 -0.41 20.22
CA VAL A 683 27.07 -0.07 21.03
C VAL A 683 27.49 0.97 22.07
N THR A 684 27.13 2.22 21.80
CA THR A 684 27.45 3.35 22.66
C THR A 684 26.70 3.27 23.98
N GLY A 685 25.43 2.88 23.96
CA GLY A 685 24.63 2.77 25.17
C GLY A 685 23.16 2.49 24.91
N GLU A 686 22.48 2.11 25.99
CA GLU A 686 21.03 1.94 26.06
C GLU A 686 20.52 2.57 27.35
N TRP A 687 19.46 3.36 27.22
CA TRP A 687 18.85 4.09 28.32
C TRP A 687 17.38 3.74 28.43
N THR A 688 16.97 3.37 29.63
CA THR A 688 15.61 3.06 30.05
C THR A 688 15.12 4.14 31.01
N PRO A 689 13.83 4.18 31.37
CA PRO A 689 13.32 5.09 32.41
C PRO A 689 14.13 5.09 33.70
N THR A 690 14.78 3.96 34.03
CA THR A 690 15.57 3.81 35.27
C THR A 690 17.06 4.13 35.10
N SER A 691 17.59 4.15 33.88
CA SER A 691 19.01 4.37 33.62
C SER A 691 19.33 5.71 32.93
N ILE A 692 18.32 6.40 32.39
CA ILE A 692 18.52 7.75 31.84
C ILE A 692 18.69 8.78 32.96
N SER A 693 19.65 9.68 32.79
CA SER A 693 19.86 10.84 33.66
C SER A 693 20.01 12.08 32.81
N CYS A 694 19.31 13.15 33.18
CA CYS A 694 19.29 14.40 32.42
C CYS A 694 19.73 15.57 33.29
N THR A 695 20.55 16.45 32.71
CA THR A 695 20.97 17.68 33.36
C THR A 695 19.76 18.61 33.54
N ASN A 696 19.55 19.09 34.76
CA ASN A 696 18.48 20.05 35.12
C ASN A 696 17.04 19.56 34.95
N PHE A 697 16.80 18.26 34.74
CA PHE A 697 15.45 17.71 34.62
C PHE A 697 15.30 16.41 35.44
N THR A 698 14.86 16.55 36.69
CA THR A 698 14.51 15.43 37.56
C THR A 698 13.30 14.71 36.95
N ASN A 699 13.41 13.40 36.70
CA ASN A 699 12.38 12.54 36.09
C ASN A 699 12.29 12.52 34.54
N CYS A 700 13.37 12.77 33.81
CA CYS A 700 13.32 12.64 32.35
C CYS A 700 12.98 11.22 31.84
N GLY A 701 13.17 10.19 32.68
CA GLY A 701 12.75 8.83 32.38
C GLY A 701 11.24 8.62 32.28
N ASN A 702 10.40 9.56 32.75
CA ASN A 702 8.94 9.44 32.67
C ASN A 702 8.38 9.63 31.25
N SER A 703 9.18 10.21 30.35
CA SER A 703 8.80 10.54 28.97
C SER A 703 9.55 9.71 27.93
N LEU A 704 10.16 8.61 28.36
CA LEU A 704 10.86 7.64 27.49
C LEU A 704 9.91 6.61 26.91
#